data_AF-A0A9E2JVV1-F1
#
_entry.id   AF-A0A9E2JVV1-F1
#
_cell.length_a   1.000
_cell.length_b   1.000
_cell.length_c   1.000
_cell.angle_alpha   90.00
_cell.angle_beta   90.00
_cell.angle_gamma   90.00
#
_symmetry.space_group_name_H-M   'P 1'
#
loop_
_entity.id
_entity.type
_entity.pdbx_description
1 polymer ?
#
loop_
_entity_poly.entity_id
_entity_poly.type
_entity_poly.pdbx_seq_one_letter_code
_entity_poly.pdbx_strand_id
1 'polypeptide(L)'
;MKIFVHIGPDAQAADRLQRVLDAKRAQLRGKGVLYARSPGARNHSRLFMAISGPVDALRFNRGYAGPDQQAALRAEVAAQLAQEVAAAQPDTLILSAHQLGTSLPSHAERVRLRELLAQLSDDIRIIAQIDDPARMLARRYAAQLLEGRTSSLDLELGLLSASNWWQAALASHGAPDPARGQFPDVQGAVYWLDSAQLCAQWDAVFGDGATQLHSLDLPGLYGESATEHLRILFDIAPSIGKAEPARLPDPPSAAWLTRCRLFNDALMRLLAQRGESLPRRTWRRLLTEIKISGAPLDPGSLSAISARFAKDLHQLAQAHPGLRLPAAPEPKAPWVEAEPDKGFRATQYLMAMGWRISQATAPPKPPAPPAETRHLPSEALAQVIRLGRSGLAPHNRLGDIDEQTAQPAFTPATRQGAYRRVIVGCMKNEAPYILEWLAYHRSIGFDDFLIYTNGCEDGTTELLHRLDQLGLAQHRDNNGWQGKSPQQHALDAALREPVMIGADWIAHIDVDEFINIRCGNGTLDDLFAAAPDATNIAMTWRLFGHGGVTQLHDRPVIEQFETCAPSYCPKPHTAWGFKSLFRNIGAYGKISCHRPNKLMQGFEDKVKWVNGSGRDMTAEASRNGWRNSRKTIGYDLVQLNHYALRSAESFLVKRQRGRALHVDRTIGLNYWIRMDWSGARDISIQRNLPRLRAEMSRLMQDPALRRWHDHGLAWHRAKAAELRATPEFAELYDQALRLKLTDTERVAQSLAHDMES
;
A
#
# COMPACT_ATOMS: atom_id res chain seq x y z
N MET A 1 -7.70 12.90 -30.30
CA MET A 1 -6.73 12.49 -29.26
C MET A 1 -5.73 11.52 -29.89
N LYS A 2 -4.43 11.72 -29.72
CA LYS A 2 -3.37 10.79 -30.17
C LYS A 2 -3.13 9.72 -29.10
N ILE A 3 -3.03 8.45 -29.46
CA ILE A 3 -2.71 7.36 -28.53
C ILE A 3 -1.29 6.86 -28.81
N PHE A 4 -0.40 6.94 -27.82
CA PHE A 4 0.89 6.27 -27.85
C PHE A 4 0.84 4.98 -27.06
N VAL A 5 1.14 3.86 -27.72
CA VAL A 5 1.31 2.55 -27.09
C VAL A 5 2.79 2.22 -27.04
N HIS A 6 3.40 2.42 -25.88
CA HIS A 6 4.78 2.03 -25.62
C HIS A 6 4.86 0.53 -25.30
N ILE A 7 5.43 -0.22 -26.24
CA ILE A 7 5.60 -1.68 -26.18
C ILE A 7 7.01 -2.09 -25.71
N GLY A 8 7.89 -1.10 -25.47
CA GLY A 8 9.34 -1.20 -25.28
C GLY A 8 9.85 -2.55 -24.77
N PRO A 9 10.56 -3.34 -25.61
CA PRO A 9 10.93 -4.72 -25.28
C PRO A 9 11.97 -4.86 -24.16
N ASP A 10 12.69 -3.79 -23.83
CA ASP A 10 13.59 -3.75 -22.68
C ASP A 10 12.83 -3.41 -21.39
N ALA A 11 12.63 -4.41 -20.53
CA ALA A 11 11.86 -4.27 -19.30
C ALA A 11 12.50 -3.30 -18.29
N GLN A 12 13.84 -3.18 -18.27
CA GLN A 12 14.55 -2.28 -17.37
C GLN A 12 14.34 -0.82 -17.77
N ALA A 13 14.46 -0.53 -19.06
CA ALA A 13 14.17 0.78 -19.63
C ALA A 13 12.69 1.15 -19.42
N ALA A 14 11.78 0.21 -19.74
CA ALA A 14 10.35 0.42 -19.58
C ALA A 14 9.96 0.72 -18.12
N ASP A 15 10.50 -0.01 -17.14
CA ASP A 15 10.24 0.27 -15.71
C ASP A 15 10.69 1.69 -15.32
N ARG A 16 11.89 2.10 -15.74
CA ARG A 16 12.38 3.45 -15.43
C ARG A 16 11.51 4.53 -16.09
N LEU A 17 11.18 4.37 -17.36
CA LEU A 17 10.29 5.25 -18.11
C LEU A 17 8.93 5.38 -17.41
N GLN A 18 8.32 4.26 -17.01
CA GLN A 18 7.03 4.22 -16.33
C GLN A 18 7.07 4.92 -14.96
N ARG A 19 8.19 4.80 -14.21
CA ARG A 19 8.40 5.53 -12.95
C ARG A 19 8.46 7.05 -13.16
N VAL A 20 9.14 7.50 -14.21
CA VAL A 20 9.20 8.93 -14.52
C VAL A 20 7.83 9.46 -14.97
N LEU A 21 7.12 8.74 -15.85
CA LEU A 21 5.76 9.10 -16.25
C LEU A 21 4.79 9.17 -15.05
N ASP A 22 4.87 8.20 -14.14
CA ASP A 22 4.07 8.16 -12.92
C ASP A 22 4.34 9.37 -12.00
N ALA A 23 5.61 9.67 -11.76
CA ALA A 23 6.03 10.82 -10.96
C ALA A 23 5.60 12.15 -11.59
N LYS A 24 5.52 12.21 -12.93
CA LYS A 24 5.14 13.40 -13.69
C LYS A 24 3.65 13.47 -14.05
N ARG A 25 2.84 12.52 -13.61
CA ARG A 25 1.43 12.40 -14.05
C ARG A 25 0.60 13.68 -13.88
N ALA A 26 0.74 14.37 -12.74
CA ALA A 26 -0.01 15.61 -12.52
C ALA A 26 0.43 16.74 -13.47
N GLN A 27 1.73 16.83 -13.75
CA GLN A 27 2.28 17.82 -14.68
C GLN A 27 1.86 17.51 -16.12
N LEU A 28 1.94 16.23 -16.52
CA LEU A 28 1.45 15.74 -17.81
C LEU A 28 -0.03 16.08 -18.03
N ARG A 29 -0.88 15.82 -17.02
CA ARG A 29 -2.31 16.14 -17.09
C ARG A 29 -2.56 17.64 -17.28
N GLY A 30 -1.81 18.50 -16.60
CA GLY A 30 -1.87 19.96 -16.79
C GLY A 30 -1.40 20.44 -18.17
N LYS A 31 -0.88 19.54 -19.02
CA LYS A 31 -0.40 19.79 -20.39
C LYS A 31 -1.18 19.00 -21.45
N GLY A 32 -2.38 18.51 -21.13
CA GLY A 32 -3.20 17.74 -22.08
C GLY A 32 -2.74 16.31 -22.31
N VAL A 33 -1.78 15.80 -21.53
CA VAL A 33 -1.26 14.43 -21.67
C VAL A 33 -1.78 13.55 -20.54
N LEU A 34 -2.54 12.52 -20.89
CA LEU A 34 -3.02 11.50 -19.95
C LEU A 34 -2.10 10.29 -19.96
N TYR A 35 -1.40 10.08 -18.85
CA TYR A 35 -0.81 8.77 -18.55
C TYR A 35 -1.78 7.96 -17.68
N ALA A 36 -2.53 7.05 -18.31
CA ALA A 36 -3.68 6.39 -17.70
C ALA A 36 -3.34 5.60 -16.43
N ARG A 37 -4.32 5.47 -15.52
CA ARG A 37 -4.23 4.66 -14.29
C ARG A 37 -5.05 3.39 -14.36
N SER A 38 -6.20 3.42 -15.03
CA SER A 38 -7.17 2.30 -15.08
C SER A 38 -6.58 0.98 -15.60
N PRO A 39 -5.69 0.94 -16.61
CA PRO A 39 -5.11 -0.33 -17.08
C PRO A 39 -3.90 -0.76 -16.22
N GLY A 40 -3.60 -0.02 -15.15
CA GLY A 40 -2.51 -0.24 -14.22
C GLY A 40 -1.87 1.08 -13.79
N ALA A 41 -1.64 1.29 -12.49
CA ALA A 41 -1.17 2.59 -12.01
C ALA A 41 0.24 3.00 -12.49
N ARG A 42 1.07 2.05 -12.95
CA ARG A 42 2.41 2.35 -13.49
C ARG A 42 2.68 1.54 -14.74
N ASN A 43 2.82 0.22 -14.61
CA ASN A 43 2.82 -0.68 -15.76
C ASN A 43 1.38 -1.04 -16.12
N HIS A 44 0.96 -0.83 -17.36
CA HIS A 44 -0.38 -1.15 -17.88
C HIS A 44 -0.59 -2.65 -18.10
N SER A 45 -0.16 -3.44 -17.11
CA SER A 45 -0.27 -4.90 -17.08
C SER A 45 -1.70 -5.43 -17.20
N ARG A 46 -2.73 -4.69 -16.76
CA ARG A 46 -4.13 -5.13 -16.93
C ARG A 46 -4.53 -5.08 -18.41
N LEU A 47 -4.05 -4.08 -19.16
CA LEU A 47 -4.22 -4.02 -20.61
C LEU A 47 -3.58 -5.23 -21.29
N PHE A 48 -2.33 -5.55 -20.96
CA PHE A 48 -1.67 -6.74 -21.50
C PHE A 48 -2.45 -8.03 -21.18
N MET A 49 -2.82 -8.25 -19.91
CA MET A 49 -3.55 -9.45 -19.48
C MET A 49 -4.93 -9.57 -20.15
N ALA A 50 -5.60 -8.44 -20.42
CA ALA A 50 -6.87 -8.41 -21.15
C ALA A 50 -6.73 -8.90 -22.60
N ILE A 51 -5.55 -8.79 -23.20
CA ILE A 51 -5.32 -9.04 -24.63
C ILE A 51 -4.62 -10.38 -24.91
N SER A 52 -3.66 -10.78 -24.07
CA SER A 52 -2.76 -11.91 -24.35
C SER A 52 -3.51 -13.23 -24.59
N GLY A 53 -2.99 -14.09 -25.45
CA GLY A 53 -3.62 -15.34 -25.87
C GLY A 53 -3.30 -16.46 -24.89
N PRO A 54 -2.14 -17.15 -25.04
CA PRO A 54 -1.69 -18.17 -24.09
C PRO A 54 -1.64 -17.62 -22.65
N VAL A 55 -1.86 -18.50 -21.67
CA VAL A 55 -1.74 -18.13 -20.26
C VAL A 55 -0.28 -17.86 -19.93
N ASP A 56 0.07 -16.58 -19.87
CA ASP A 56 1.38 -16.12 -19.43
C ASP A 56 1.52 -16.11 -17.90
N ALA A 57 2.76 -15.93 -17.44
CA ALA A 57 3.07 -15.93 -16.01
C ALA A 57 2.31 -14.85 -15.23
N LEU A 58 2.04 -13.69 -15.83
CA LEU A 58 1.37 -12.59 -15.17
C LEU A 58 -0.13 -12.89 -15.01
N ARG A 59 -0.79 -13.36 -16.07
CA ARG A 59 -2.21 -13.79 -16.03
C ARG A 59 -2.44 -14.90 -15.02
N PHE A 60 -1.60 -15.93 -15.04
CA PHE A 60 -1.73 -17.05 -14.10
C PHE A 60 -1.62 -16.58 -12.66
N ASN A 61 -0.56 -15.84 -12.32
CA ASN A 61 -0.31 -15.38 -10.95
C ASN A 61 -1.35 -14.35 -10.46
N ARG A 62 -2.11 -13.73 -11.36
CA ARG A 62 -3.16 -12.76 -11.05
C ARG A 62 -4.57 -13.35 -11.06
N GLY A 63 -4.72 -14.65 -11.36
CA GLY A 63 -6.01 -15.34 -11.36
C GLY A 63 -6.86 -15.13 -12.63
N TYR A 64 -6.24 -14.69 -13.73
CA TYR A 64 -6.90 -14.46 -15.02
C TYR A 64 -6.51 -15.52 -16.07
N ALA A 65 -6.22 -16.74 -15.60
CA ALA A 65 -5.86 -17.85 -16.47
C ALA A 65 -7.04 -18.36 -17.31
N GLY A 66 -8.25 -18.37 -16.74
CA GLY A 66 -9.44 -18.82 -17.45
C GLY A 66 -9.97 -17.77 -18.45
N PRO A 67 -10.64 -18.23 -19.52
CA PRO A 67 -11.13 -17.37 -20.59
C PRO A 67 -12.19 -16.38 -20.11
N ASP A 68 -13.09 -16.79 -19.21
CA ASP A 68 -14.17 -15.93 -18.70
C ASP A 68 -13.61 -14.80 -17.82
N GLN A 69 -12.66 -15.11 -16.94
CA GLN A 69 -12.00 -14.10 -16.11
C GLN A 69 -11.24 -13.09 -16.99
N GLN A 70 -10.63 -13.55 -18.08
CA GLN A 70 -9.96 -12.67 -19.01
C GLN A 70 -10.94 -11.79 -19.80
N ALA A 71 -12.05 -12.35 -20.27
CA ALA A 71 -13.08 -11.60 -20.99
C ALA A 71 -13.68 -10.51 -20.10
N ALA A 72 -13.98 -10.84 -18.84
CA ALA A 72 -14.43 -9.87 -17.84
C ALA A 72 -13.40 -8.76 -17.60
N LEU A 73 -12.11 -9.13 -17.41
CA LEU A 73 -11.03 -8.14 -17.27
C LEU A 73 -10.92 -7.23 -18.50
N ARG A 74 -11.09 -7.76 -19.71
CA ARG A 74 -11.04 -6.98 -20.95
C ARG A 74 -12.16 -5.96 -21.02
N ALA A 75 -13.39 -6.36 -20.70
CA ALA A 75 -14.53 -5.46 -20.65
C ALA A 75 -14.33 -4.37 -19.58
N GLU A 76 -13.84 -4.76 -18.40
CA GLU A 76 -13.55 -3.84 -17.29
C GLU A 76 -12.49 -2.80 -17.67
N VAL A 77 -11.36 -3.24 -18.25
CA VAL A 77 -10.28 -2.34 -18.69
C VAL A 77 -10.76 -1.39 -19.78
N ALA A 78 -11.54 -1.87 -20.75
CA ALA A 78 -12.09 -1.00 -21.80
C ALA A 78 -13.01 0.07 -21.21
N ALA A 79 -13.95 -0.31 -20.35
CA ALA A 79 -14.89 0.61 -19.72
C ALA A 79 -14.20 1.66 -18.83
N GLN A 80 -13.28 1.22 -17.95
CA GLN A 80 -12.56 2.13 -17.06
C GLN A 80 -11.64 3.08 -17.81
N LEU A 81 -10.98 2.61 -18.88
CA LEU A 81 -10.13 3.46 -19.71
C LEU A 81 -10.95 4.49 -20.48
N ALA A 82 -12.08 4.10 -21.06
CA ALA A 82 -13.00 5.01 -21.72
C ALA A 82 -13.53 6.09 -20.76
N GLN A 83 -13.92 5.70 -19.55
CA GLN A 83 -14.36 6.64 -18.52
C GLN A 83 -13.24 7.61 -18.10
N GLU A 84 -12.01 7.12 -17.92
CA GLU A 84 -10.86 7.95 -17.57
C GLU A 84 -10.53 8.97 -18.67
N VAL A 85 -10.55 8.54 -19.94
CA VAL A 85 -10.34 9.41 -21.11
C VAL A 85 -11.46 10.45 -21.23
N ALA A 86 -12.72 10.04 -21.11
CA ALA A 86 -13.87 10.95 -21.18
C ALA A 86 -13.82 12.02 -20.08
N ALA A 87 -13.40 11.66 -18.86
CA ALA A 87 -13.27 12.58 -17.75
C ALA A 87 -12.06 13.53 -17.87
N ALA A 88 -11.00 13.12 -18.55
CA ALA A 88 -9.77 13.92 -18.69
C ALA A 88 -9.73 14.75 -19.97
N GLN A 89 -10.46 14.35 -21.01
CA GLN A 89 -10.46 14.95 -22.36
C GLN A 89 -9.04 15.32 -22.85
N PRO A 90 -8.08 14.37 -22.88
CA PRO A 90 -6.70 14.71 -23.20
C PRO A 90 -6.47 14.83 -24.71
N ASP A 91 -5.45 15.62 -25.09
CA ASP A 91 -4.93 15.67 -26.45
C ASP A 91 -4.14 14.40 -26.78
N THR A 92 -3.39 13.90 -25.79
CA THR A 92 -2.52 12.72 -25.91
C THR A 92 -2.79 11.72 -24.79
N LEU A 93 -2.97 10.44 -25.15
CA LEU A 93 -3.04 9.31 -24.23
C LEU A 93 -1.75 8.48 -24.35
N ILE A 94 -1.09 8.20 -23.23
CA ILE A 94 0.08 7.32 -23.17
C ILE A 94 -0.31 6.02 -22.46
N LEU A 95 -0.10 4.91 -23.16
CA LEU A 95 -0.20 3.55 -22.65
C LEU A 95 1.18 2.88 -22.67
N SER A 96 1.58 2.18 -21.61
CA SER A 96 2.93 1.60 -21.50
C SER A 96 2.91 0.24 -20.80
N ALA A 97 3.29 -0.80 -21.55
CA ALA A 97 3.50 -2.15 -21.03
C ALA A 97 4.51 -2.90 -21.90
N HIS A 98 5.71 -3.18 -21.37
CA HIS A 98 6.76 -3.94 -22.08
C HIS A 98 6.33 -5.36 -22.47
N GLN A 99 5.35 -5.92 -21.76
CA GLN A 99 4.79 -7.23 -22.08
C GLN A 99 4.12 -7.24 -23.45
N LEU A 100 3.60 -6.10 -23.92
CA LEU A 100 3.00 -6.01 -25.25
C LEU A 100 4.05 -6.33 -26.34
N GLY A 101 5.26 -5.77 -26.25
CA GLY A 101 6.31 -6.00 -27.24
C GLY A 101 7.01 -7.35 -27.11
N THR A 102 6.97 -7.96 -25.92
CA THR A 102 7.73 -9.20 -25.65
C THR A 102 6.89 -10.48 -25.61
N SER A 103 5.56 -10.35 -25.48
CA SER A 103 4.67 -11.48 -25.16
C SER A 103 3.33 -11.46 -25.91
N LEU A 104 3.19 -10.69 -26.99
CA LEU A 104 2.04 -10.75 -27.92
C LEU A 104 2.48 -11.18 -29.33
N PRO A 105 2.86 -12.45 -29.54
CA PRO A 105 3.40 -12.90 -30.82
C PRO A 105 2.34 -13.04 -31.91
N SER A 106 1.06 -13.28 -31.57
CA SER A 106 0.03 -13.57 -32.58
C SER A 106 -0.63 -12.32 -33.16
N HIS A 107 -1.01 -12.42 -34.45
CA HIS A 107 -1.77 -11.38 -35.14
C HIS A 107 -3.10 -11.08 -34.43
N ALA A 108 -3.81 -12.11 -33.98
CA ALA A 108 -5.10 -11.97 -33.30
C ALA A 108 -5.02 -11.20 -31.97
N GLU A 109 -3.92 -11.33 -31.21
CA GLU A 109 -3.70 -10.52 -30.00
C GLU A 109 -3.57 -9.03 -30.34
N ARG A 110 -2.77 -8.70 -31.36
CA ARG A 110 -2.58 -7.30 -31.79
C ARG A 110 -3.88 -6.70 -32.33
N VAL A 111 -4.67 -7.47 -33.09
CA VAL A 111 -5.99 -7.04 -33.57
C VAL A 111 -6.93 -6.71 -32.40
N ARG A 112 -7.01 -7.58 -31.38
CA ARG A 112 -7.82 -7.30 -30.18
C ARG A 112 -7.39 -6.03 -29.45
N LEU A 113 -6.08 -5.77 -29.37
CA LEU A 113 -5.58 -4.52 -28.78
C LEU A 113 -6.02 -3.31 -29.60
N ARG A 114 -5.90 -3.37 -30.93
CA ARG A 114 -6.36 -2.29 -31.81
C ARG A 114 -7.86 -2.06 -31.68
N GLU A 115 -8.68 -3.10 -31.70
CA GLU A 115 -10.14 -3.00 -31.54
C GLU A 115 -10.54 -2.33 -30.23
N LEU A 116 -9.85 -2.64 -29.13
CA LEU A 116 -10.09 -2.00 -27.83
C LEU A 116 -9.75 -0.50 -27.88
N LEU A 117 -8.63 -0.13 -28.50
CA LEU A 117 -8.14 1.25 -28.54
C LEU A 117 -8.86 2.12 -29.58
N ALA A 118 -9.32 1.53 -30.69
CA ALA A 118 -10.07 2.20 -31.75
C ALA A 118 -11.41 2.77 -31.25
N GLN A 119 -11.93 2.25 -30.13
CA GLN A 119 -13.09 2.83 -29.44
C GLN A 119 -12.82 4.22 -28.87
N LEU A 120 -11.55 4.59 -28.70
CA LEU A 120 -11.11 5.87 -28.14
C LEU A 120 -10.54 6.81 -29.19
N SER A 121 -9.76 6.27 -30.15
CA SER A 121 -9.19 7.02 -31.26
C SER A 121 -8.61 6.08 -32.33
N ASP A 122 -8.65 6.51 -33.59
CA ASP A 122 -7.97 5.83 -34.69
C ASP A 122 -6.50 6.27 -34.86
N ASP A 123 -6.08 7.40 -34.27
CA ASP A 123 -4.67 7.85 -34.30
C ASP A 123 -3.84 7.15 -33.22
N ILE A 124 -3.42 5.92 -33.52
CA ILE A 124 -2.65 5.05 -32.62
C ILE A 124 -1.21 4.92 -33.16
N ARG A 125 -0.23 5.22 -32.30
CA ARG A 125 1.21 5.11 -32.58
C ARG A 125 1.84 4.07 -31.67
N ILE A 126 2.63 3.18 -32.25
CA ILE A 126 3.35 2.14 -31.50
C ILE A 126 4.78 2.62 -31.28
N ILE A 127 5.22 2.65 -30.04
CA ILE A 127 6.56 3.15 -29.69
C ILE A 127 7.40 2.04 -29.08
N ALA A 128 8.58 1.80 -29.62
CA ALA A 128 9.54 0.85 -29.07
C ALA A 128 10.96 1.44 -28.98
N GLN A 129 11.60 1.24 -27.82
CA GLN A 129 13.01 1.55 -27.64
C GLN A 129 13.84 0.28 -27.85
N ILE A 130 14.81 0.33 -28.74
CA ILE A 130 15.71 -0.79 -29.06
C ILE A 130 17.18 -0.41 -28.92
N ASP A 131 18.01 -1.42 -28.76
CA ASP A 131 19.47 -1.35 -28.62
C ASP A 131 20.09 -2.40 -29.54
N ASP A 132 21.41 -2.54 -29.54
CA ASP A 132 22.06 -3.66 -30.19
C ASP A 132 21.48 -5.02 -29.70
N PRO A 133 21.14 -5.95 -30.63
CA PRO A 133 20.51 -7.23 -30.30
C PRO A 133 21.28 -8.09 -29.31
N ALA A 134 22.63 -8.07 -29.31
CA ALA A 134 23.41 -8.82 -28.34
C ALA A 134 23.25 -8.25 -26.92
N ARG A 135 23.21 -6.92 -26.78
CA ARG A 135 22.93 -6.26 -25.49
C ARG A 135 21.51 -6.54 -24.99
N MET A 136 20.53 -6.49 -25.90
CA MET A 136 19.13 -6.81 -25.57
C MET A 136 18.97 -8.27 -25.16
N LEU A 137 19.59 -9.20 -25.89
CA LEU A 137 19.57 -10.63 -25.58
C LEU A 137 20.21 -10.91 -24.22
N ALA A 138 21.37 -10.32 -23.91
CA ALA A 138 22.02 -10.47 -22.61
C ALA A 138 21.08 -10.08 -21.44
N ARG A 139 20.40 -8.93 -21.55
CA ARG A 139 19.46 -8.47 -20.52
C ARG A 139 18.20 -9.34 -20.46
N ARG A 140 17.64 -9.75 -21.60
CA ARG A 140 16.45 -10.62 -21.64
C ARG A 140 16.75 -12.01 -21.10
N TYR A 141 17.89 -12.59 -21.44
CA TYR A 141 18.31 -13.91 -20.96
C TYR A 141 18.42 -13.92 -19.43
N ALA A 142 19.06 -12.90 -18.85
CA ALA A 142 19.11 -12.72 -17.40
C ALA A 142 17.71 -12.66 -16.77
N ALA A 143 16.79 -11.90 -17.36
CA ALA A 143 15.41 -11.81 -16.89
C ALA A 143 14.67 -13.16 -17.01
N GLN A 144 14.81 -13.87 -18.13
CA GLN A 144 14.20 -15.18 -18.34
C GLN A 144 14.71 -16.22 -17.35
N LEU A 145 16.02 -16.23 -17.02
CA LEU A 145 16.57 -17.10 -15.98
C LEU A 145 15.97 -16.80 -14.60
N LEU A 146 15.79 -15.53 -14.25
CA LEU A 146 15.09 -15.14 -13.02
C LEU A 146 13.59 -15.46 -13.07
N GLU A 147 13.03 -15.59 -14.28
CA GLU A 147 11.68 -16.10 -14.55
C GLU A 147 11.60 -17.63 -14.77
N GLY A 148 12.70 -18.36 -14.59
CA GLY A 148 12.70 -19.82 -14.54
C GLY A 148 13.18 -20.50 -15.81
N ARG A 149 13.78 -19.81 -16.78
CA ARG A 149 14.38 -20.44 -17.97
C ARG A 149 15.41 -21.51 -17.60
N THR A 150 15.40 -22.63 -18.31
CA THR A 150 16.34 -23.76 -18.11
C THR A 150 17.35 -23.91 -19.23
N SER A 151 17.04 -23.39 -20.41
CA SER A 151 17.88 -23.46 -21.62
C SER A 151 18.96 -22.38 -21.60
N SER A 152 20.14 -22.72 -22.11
CA SER A 152 21.26 -21.79 -22.32
C SER A 152 21.02 -20.85 -23.50
N LEU A 153 21.99 -19.98 -23.79
CA LEU A 153 22.00 -19.11 -24.99
C LEU A 153 22.33 -19.87 -26.29
N ASP A 154 22.74 -21.13 -26.21
CA ASP A 154 22.82 -22.01 -27.38
C ASP A 154 21.50 -22.06 -28.15
N LEU A 155 20.38 -21.87 -27.45
CA LEU A 155 19.06 -21.82 -28.05
C LEU A 155 18.97 -20.71 -29.11
N GLU A 156 19.37 -19.47 -28.79
CA GLU A 156 19.37 -18.37 -29.75
C GLU A 156 20.52 -18.48 -30.77
N LEU A 157 21.71 -18.89 -30.33
CA LEU A 157 22.87 -19.05 -31.23
C LEU A 157 22.62 -20.12 -32.30
N GLY A 158 21.88 -21.17 -31.98
CA GLY A 158 21.44 -22.20 -32.93
C GLY A 158 20.49 -21.69 -34.02
N LEU A 159 19.89 -20.50 -33.86
CA LEU A 159 18.98 -19.90 -34.83
C LEU A 159 19.67 -18.97 -35.83
N LEU A 160 20.99 -18.75 -35.73
CA LEU A 160 21.72 -17.83 -36.59
C LEU A 160 21.57 -18.15 -38.09
N SER A 161 21.47 -19.44 -38.43
CA SER A 161 21.28 -19.92 -39.82
C SER A 161 19.82 -19.93 -40.27
N ALA A 162 18.86 -19.61 -39.40
CA ALA A 162 17.46 -19.60 -39.77
C ALA A 162 17.17 -18.49 -40.80
N SER A 163 16.44 -18.86 -41.85
CA SER A 163 15.97 -17.91 -42.87
C SER A 163 15.01 -16.87 -42.29
N ASN A 164 14.14 -17.31 -41.37
CA ASN A 164 13.21 -16.45 -40.63
C ASN A 164 13.43 -16.61 -39.12
N TRP A 165 14.12 -15.64 -38.51
CA TRP A 165 14.41 -15.66 -37.08
C TRP A 165 13.13 -15.70 -36.24
N TRP A 166 12.17 -14.83 -36.56
CA TRP A 166 10.91 -14.70 -35.82
C TRP A 166 10.17 -16.03 -35.72
N GLN A 167 9.98 -16.73 -36.85
CA GLN A 167 9.31 -18.02 -36.89
C GLN A 167 10.13 -19.12 -36.20
N ALA A 168 11.43 -19.18 -36.43
CA ALA A 168 12.30 -20.18 -35.81
C ALA A 168 12.36 -20.02 -34.28
N ALA A 169 12.39 -18.76 -33.80
CA ALA A 169 12.34 -18.46 -32.39
C ALA A 169 10.99 -18.84 -31.78
N LEU A 170 9.85 -18.50 -32.42
CA LEU A 170 8.54 -18.93 -31.96
C LEU A 170 8.35 -20.46 -32.00
N ALA A 171 8.99 -21.17 -32.93
CA ALA A 171 8.95 -22.63 -32.96
C ALA A 171 9.61 -23.28 -31.73
N SER A 172 10.51 -22.57 -31.04
CA SER A 172 11.08 -23.02 -29.76
C SER A 172 10.14 -22.81 -28.56
N HIS A 173 9.03 -22.11 -28.73
CA HIS A 173 8.05 -21.85 -27.68
C HIS A 173 7.16 -23.09 -27.52
N GLY A 174 7.42 -23.89 -26.48
CA GLY A 174 6.59 -25.04 -26.14
C GLY A 174 5.17 -24.64 -25.70
N ALA A 175 4.31 -25.64 -25.47
CA ALA A 175 2.98 -25.39 -24.91
C ALA A 175 3.06 -24.82 -23.48
N PRO A 176 2.21 -23.86 -23.10
CA PRO A 176 2.18 -23.36 -21.73
C PRO A 176 1.73 -24.46 -20.76
N ASP A 177 2.46 -24.65 -19.67
CA ASP A 177 2.04 -25.46 -18.52
C ASP A 177 2.17 -24.62 -17.25
N PRO A 178 1.18 -23.73 -16.98
CA PRO A 178 1.22 -22.84 -15.82
C PRO A 178 1.24 -23.58 -14.49
N ALA A 179 0.63 -24.78 -14.42
CA ALA A 179 0.63 -25.62 -13.23
C ALA A 179 2.05 -26.07 -12.87
N ARG A 180 2.92 -26.26 -13.87
CA ARG A 180 4.35 -26.55 -13.66
C ARG A 180 5.25 -25.32 -13.75
N GLY A 181 4.67 -24.12 -13.86
CA GLY A 181 5.40 -22.87 -13.97
C GLY A 181 6.17 -22.70 -15.28
N GLN A 182 5.76 -23.41 -16.34
CA GLN A 182 6.37 -23.34 -17.66
C GLN A 182 5.58 -22.37 -18.54
N PHE A 183 6.25 -21.29 -18.94
CA PHE A 183 5.67 -20.23 -19.76
C PHE A 183 6.48 -20.09 -21.05
N PRO A 184 5.84 -20.04 -22.23
CA PRO A 184 6.57 -20.08 -23.51
C PRO A 184 7.52 -18.90 -23.69
N ASP A 185 7.13 -17.70 -23.27
CA ASP A 185 7.95 -16.47 -23.34
C ASP A 185 9.17 -16.48 -22.40
N VAL A 186 9.16 -17.36 -21.40
CA VAL A 186 10.27 -17.59 -20.47
C VAL A 186 11.23 -18.63 -21.02
N GLN A 187 10.72 -19.75 -21.54
CA GLN A 187 11.55 -20.88 -21.96
C GLN A 187 12.11 -20.74 -23.37
N GLY A 188 11.34 -20.13 -24.27
CA GLY A 188 11.67 -20.04 -25.68
C GLY A 188 12.64 -18.91 -26.03
N ALA A 189 13.12 -18.97 -27.26
CA ALA A 189 14.02 -18.00 -27.85
C ALA A 189 13.36 -16.62 -28.01
N VAL A 190 14.19 -15.58 -28.02
CA VAL A 190 13.74 -14.19 -28.11
C VAL A 190 13.41 -13.80 -29.56
N TYR A 191 12.15 -13.98 -29.96
CA TYR A 191 11.68 -13.73 -31.33
C TYR A 191 11.75 -12.25 -31.74
N TRP A 192 11.53 -11.32 -30.80
CA TRP A 192 11.45 -9.89 -31.05
C TRP A 192 12.81 -9.19 -31.23
N LEU A 193 13.93 -9.93 -31.17
CA LEU A 193 15.24 -9.41 -31.57
C LEU A 193 15.27 -9.01 -33.05
N ASP A 194 14.46 -9.69 -33.86
CA ASP A 194 14.17 -9.29 -35.23
C ASP A 194 13.29 -8.02 -35.23
N SER A 195 13.96 -6.87 -35.10
CA SER A 195 13.31 -5.57 -34.99
C SER A 195 12.58 -5.16 -36.28
N ALA A 196 13.04 -5.66 -37.43
CA ALA A 196 12.38 -5.42 -38.71
C ALA A 196 11.05 -6.16 -38.77
N GLN A 197 11.05 -7.44 -38.39
CA GLN A 197 9.82 -8.21 -38.29
C GLN A 197 8.92 -7.68 -37.17
N LEU A 198 9.46 -7.22 -36.03
CA LEU A 198 8.67 -6.56 -34.99
C LEU A 198 7.90 -5.37 -35.57
N CYS A 199 8.58 -4.45 -36.26
CA CYS A 199 7.95 -3.30 -36.91
C CYS A 199 6.85 -3.74 -37.89
N ALA A 200 7.16 -4.67 -38.79
CA ALA A 200 6.20 -5.17 -39.78
C ALA A 200 4.96 -5.83 -39.14
N GLN A 201 5.12 -6.57 -38.04
CA GLN A 201 4.02 -7.26 -37.37
C GLN A 201 3.06 -6.29 -36.64
N TRP A 202 3.57 -5.17 -36.16
CA TRP A 202 2.76 -4.11 -35.55
C TRP A 202 2.10 -3.23 -36.61
N ASP A 203 2.83 -2.82 -37.65
CA ASP A 203 2.30 -2.01 -38.75
C ASP A 203 1.21 -2.74 -39.53
N ALA A 204 1.33 -4.06 -39.74
CA ALA A 204 0.28 -4.87 -40.37
C ALA A 204 -1.09 -4.77 -39.68
N VAL A 205 -1.12 -4.41 -38.39
CA VAL A 205 -2.37 -4.24 -37.63
C VAL A 205 -2.75 -2.78 -37.45
N PHE A 206 -1.78 -1.92 -37.12
CA PHE A 206 -2.02 -0.52 -36.74
C PHE A 206 -1.87 0.47 -37.91
N GLY A 207 -1.46 0.00 -39.08
CA GLY A 207 -1.25 0.78 -40.29
C GLY A 207 0.24 0.99 -40.60
N ASP A 208 0.56 1.15 -41.88
CA ASP A 208 1.92 1.38 -42.35
C ASP A 208 2.53 2.63 -41.70
N GLY A 209 3.70 2.48 -41.07
CA GLY A 209 4.38 3.58 -40.37
C GLY A 209 3.77 3.95 -39.02
N ALA A 210 2.87 3.12 -38.47
CA ALA A 210 2.36 3.30 -37.12
C ALA A 210 3.44 3.09 -36.04
N THR A 211 4.42 2.23 -36.31
CA THR A 211 5.52 1.91 -35.40
C THR A 211 6.69 2.87 -35.56
N GLN A 212 7.15 3.41 -34.43
CA GLN A 212 8.32 4.27 -34.35
C GLN A 212 9.37 3.63 -33.43
N LEU A 213 10.55 3.40 -33.99
CA LEU A 213 11.70 2.87 -33.27
C LEU A 213 12.61 4.01 -32.80
N HIS A 214 13.04 3.91 -31.54
CA HIS A 214 13.96 4.85 -30.92
C HIS A 214 15.15 4.12 -30.32
N SER A 215 16.31 4.78 -30.28
CA SER A 215 17.45 4.26 -29.53
C SER A 215 17.20 4.24 -28.04
N LEU A 216 17.63 3.16 -27.40
CA LEU A 216 17.70 3.06 -25.96
C LEU A 216 18.95 3.79 -25.42
N ASP A 217 18.73 4.86 -24.64
CA ASP A 217 19.77 5.53 -23.86
C ASP A 217 19.51 5.35 -22.36
N LEU A 218 20.09 4.30 -21.78
CA LEU A 218 19.97 4.00 -20.35
C LEU A 218 20.60 5.09 -19.47
N PRO A 219 21.84 5.57 -19.70
CA PRO A 219 22.40 6.68 -18.94
C PRO A 219 21.50 7.92 -18.88
N GLY A 220 20.99 8.39 -20.03
CA GLY A 220 20.12 9.56 -20.06
C GLY A 220 18.75 9.30 -19.40
N LEU A 221 18.17 8.11 -19.58
CA LEU A 221 16.90 7.73 -18.95
C LEU A 221 17.00 7.61 -17.40
N TYR A 222 18.19 7.30 -16.88
CA TYR A 222 18.46 7.26 -15.44
C TYR A 222 18.96 8.60 -14.88
N GLY A 223 19.39 9.53 -15.74
CA GLY A 223 19.79 10.89 -15.37
C GLY A 223 18.64 11.90 -15.27
N GLU A 224 19.00 13.18 -15.12
CA GLU A 224 18.05 14.30 -15.05
C GLU A 224 17.30 14.55 -16.37
N SER A 225 17.93 14.18 -17.50
CA SER A 225 17.42 14.37 -18.87
C SER A 225 16.32 13.38 -19.27
N ALA A 226 15.97 12.43 -18.40
CA ALA A 226 14.97 11.42 -18.70
C ALA A 226 13.63 12.01 -19.17
N THR A 227 13.21 13.16 -18.61
CA THR A 227 12.00 13.86 -19.05
C THR A 227 12.09 14.41 -20.47
N GLU A 228 13.27 14.81 -20.94
CA GLU A 228 13.47 15.24 -22.33
C GLU A 228 13.35 14.06 -23.28
N HIS A 229 13.88 12.89 -22.88
CA HIS A 229 13.72 11.67 -23.66
C HIS A 229 12.25 11.29 -23.80
N LEU A 230 11.47 11.39 -22.73
CA LEU A 230 10.03 11.13 -22.78
C LEU A 230 9.27 12.13 -23.63
N ARG A 231 9.69 13.40 -23.62
CA ARG A 231 9.09 14.43 -24.49
C ARG A 231 9.28 14.11 -25.96
N ILE A 232 10.49 13.71 -26.35
CA ILE A 232 10.79 13.28 -27.72
C ILE A 232 10.00 12.01 -28.07
N LEU A 233 9.98 11.03 -27.16
CA LEU A 233 9.35 9.73 -27.40
C LEU A 233 7.83 9.80 -27.58
N PHE A 234 7.17 10.75 -26.90
CA PHE A 234 5.71 10.88 -26.89
C PHE A 234 5.23 12.21 -27.46
N ASP A 235 6.07 12.92 -28.22
CA ASP A 235 5.73 14.18 -28.89
C ASP A 235 5.13 15.23 -27.92
N ILE A 236 5.73 15.38 -26.75
CA ILE A 236 5.27 16.32 -25.70
C ILE A 236 6.00 17.65 -25.86
N ALA A 237 5.36 18.62 -26.51
CA ALA A 237 5.92 19.95 -26.72
C ALA A 237 6.28 20.73 -25.43
N PRO A 238 5.45 20.77 -24.36
CA PRO A 238 5.73 21.57 -23.16
C PRO A 238 6.63 20.87 -22.14
N SER A 239 7.57 21.61 -21.52
CA SER A 239 8.50 21.03 -20.54
C SER A 239 7.75 20.42 -19.36
N ILE A 240 8.20 19.24 -18.91
CA ILE A 240 7.68 18.51 -17.75
C ILE A 240 8.68 18.49 -16.59
N GLY A 241 9.57 19.49 -16.55
CA GLY A 241 10.64 19.65 -15.58
C GLY A 241 11.72 18.56 -15.69
N LYS A 242 12.59 18.46 -14.67
CA LYS A 242 13.65 17.44 -14.59
C LYS A 242 13.14 16.15 -13.93
N ALA A 243 13.70 15.00 -14.30
CA ALA A 243 13.51 13.76 -13.56
C ALA A 243 14.45 13.69 -12.34
N GLU A 244 14.01 13.01 -11.27
CA GLU A 244 14.90 12.64 -10.18
C GLU A 244 15.86 11.54 -10.68
N PRO A 245 17.19 11.75 -10.63
CA PRO A 245 18.16 10.75 -11.05
C PRO A 245 18.02 9.45 -10.25
N ALA A 246 18.34 8.33 -10.89
CA ALA A 246 18.41 7.03 -10.24
C ALA A 246 19.70 6.33 -10.63
N ARG A 247 20.23 5.48 -9.74
CA ARG A 247 21.36 4.62 -10.08
C ARG A 247 20.91 3.55 -11.09
N LEU A 248 21.66 3.41 -12.18
CA LEU A 248 21.50 2.30 -13.11
C LEU A 248 21.86 0.98 -12.40
N PRO A 249 20.96 -0.03 -12.39
CA PRO A 249 21.25 -1.32 -11.77
C PRO A 249 22.46 -2.00 -12.40
N ASP A 250 23.33 -2.56 -11.56
CA ASP A 250 24.44 -3.37 -12.03
C ASP A 250 23.90 -4.68 -12.66
N PRO A 251 24.41 -5.11 -13.82
CA PRO A 251 24.01 -6.38 -14.43
C PRO A 251 24.38 -7.57 -13.54
N PRO A 252 23.60 -8.67 -13.58
CA PRO A 252 23.93 -9.89 -12.83
C PRO A 252 25.22 -10.52 -13.36
N SER A 253 25.99 -11.15 -12.45
CA SER A 253 27.20 -11.88 -12.83
C SER A 253 26.88 -13.09 -13.71
N ALA A 254 27.76 -13.41 -14.65
CA ALA A 254 27.60 -14.56 -15.54
C ALA A 254 27.55 -15.88 -14.73
N ALA A 255 28.40 -16.02 -13.72
CA ALA A 255 28.38 -17.18 -12.82
C ALA A 255 27.04 -17.35 -12.09
N TRP A 256 26.40 -16.25 -11.65
CA TRP A 256 25.07 -16.33 -11.04
C TRP A 256 23.99 -16.73 -12.05
N LEU A 257 24.07 -16.25 -13.30
CA LEU A 257 23.15 -16.67 -14.35
C LEU A 257 23.26 -18.18 -14.62
N THR A 258 24.46 -18.74 -14.67
CA THR A 258 24.68 -20.20 -14.76
C THR A 258 24.05 -20.93 -13.57
N ARG A 259 24.25 -20.44 -12.34
CA ARG A 259 23.61 -21.02 -11.14
C ARG A 259 22.10 -21.03 -11.24
N CYS A 260 21.50 -19.92 -11.69
CA CYS A 260 20.06 -19.81 -11.89
C CYS A 260 19.56 -20.84 -12.89
N ARG A 261 20.23 -21.00 -14.04
CA ARG A 261 19.85 -21.98 -15.06
C ARG A 261 19.87 -23.41 -14.51
N LEU A 262 21.00 -23.81 -13.92
CA LEU A 262 21.17 -25.14 -13.33
C LEU A 262 20.16 -25.41 -12.20
N PHE A 263 19.90 -24.40 -11.37
CA PHE A 263 18.91 -24.50 -10.30
C PHE A 263 17.48 -24.61 -10.85
N ASN A 264 17.12 -23.83 -11.87
CA ASN A 264 15.80 -23.90 -12.51
C ASN A 264 15.54 -25.27 -13.12
N ASP A 265 16.52 -25.85 -13.83
CA ASP A 265 16.41 -27.20 -14.43
C ASP A 265 16.15 -28.24 -13.34
N ALA A 266 16.97 -28.26 -12.30
CA ALA A 266 16.80 -29.21 -11.20
C ALA A 266 15.49 -28.98 -10.41
N LEU A 267 15.08 -27.72 -10.19
CA LEU A 267 13.83 -27.39 -9.50
C LEU A 267 12.61 -27.84 -10.32
N MET A 268 12.61 -27.60 -11.64
CA MET A 268 11.50 -28.03 -12.49
C MET A 268 11.35 -29.54 -12.51
N ARG A 269 12.45 -30.29 -12.61
CA ARG A 269 12.42 -31.75 -12.53
C ARG A 269 11.83 -32.23 -11.20
N LEU A 270 12.23 -31.60 -10.09
CA LEU A 270 11.70 -31.90 -8.76
C LEU A 270 10.18 -31.62 -8.67
N LEU A 271 9.74 -30.45 -9.12
CA LEU A 271 8.33 -30.06 -9.10
C LEU A 271 7.48 -30.97 -10.00
N ALA A 272 7.99 -31.30 -11.19
CA ALA A 272 7.33 -32.24 -12.10
C ALA A 272 7.20 -33.63 -11.49
N GLN A 273 8.24 -34.14 -10.83
CA GLN A 273 8.21 -35.43 -10.14
C GLN A 273 7.19 -35.46 -9.00
N ARG A 274 7.01 -34.34 -8.30
CA ARG A 274 6.07 -34.22 -7.17
C ARG A 274 4.64 -33.83 -7.59
N GLY A 275 4.43 -33.42 -8.84
CA GLY A 275 3.17 -32.84 -9.28
C GLY A 275 2.83 -31.52 -8.56
N GLU A 276 3.85 -30.76 -8.14
CA GLU A 276 3.70 -29.55 -7.32
C GLU A 276 3.95 -28.27 -8.14
N SER A 277 3.29 -27.17 -7.76
CA SER A 277 3.53 -25.84 -8.34
C SER A 277 4.15 -24.90 -7.30
N LEU A 278 5.24 -24.22 -7.63
CA LEU A 278 5.89 -23.27 -6.72
C LEU A 278 5.46 -21.82 -7.02
N PRO A 279 4.99 -21.04 -6.03
CA PRO A 279 4.70 -19.63 -6.24
C PRO A 279 5.91 -18.84 -6.74
N ARG A 280 5.72 -17.99 -7.76
CA ARG A 280 6.81 -17.23 -8.43
C ARG A 280 7.65 -16.38 -7.47
N ARG A 281 7.03 -15.81 -6.45
CA ARG A 281 7.73 -15.02 -5.42
C ARG A 281 8.72 -15.88 -4.64
N THR A 282 8.34 -17.11 -4.30
CA THR A 282 9.21 -18.05 -3.61
C THR A 282 10.34 -18.47 -4.55
N TRP A 283 10.03 -18.79 -5.81
CA TRP A 283 11.03 -19.13 -6.83
C TRP A 283 12.13 -18.06 -6.94
N ARG A 284 11.78 -16.80 -7.15
CA ARG A 284 12.76 -15.70 -7.25
C ARG A 284 13.59 -15.53 -5.98
N ARG A 285 13.01 -15.78 -4.80
CA ARG A 285 13.74 -15.73 -3.53
C ARG A 285 14.82 -16.81 -3.48
N LEU A 286 14.52 -18.05 -3.89
CA LEU A 286 15.51 -19.13 -3.95
C LEU A 286 16.67 -18.77 -4.89
N LEU A 287 16.38 -18.21 -6.07
CA LEU A 287 17.40 -17.74 -7.02
C LEU A 287 18.26 -16.60 -6.47
N THR A 288 17.69 -15.73 -5.63
CA THR A 288 18.44 -14.64 -4.99
C THR A 288 19.42 -15.17 -3.93
N GLU A 289 19.08 -16.26 -3.25
CA GLU A 289 19.92 -16.84 -2.19
C GLU A 289 21.15 -17.57 -2.73
N ILE A 290 21.13 -17.99 -4.00
CA ILE A 290 22.29 -18.61 -4.68
C ILE A 290 23.17 -17.57 -5.40
N LYS A 291 22.90 -16.27 -5.23
CA LYS A 291 23.62 -15.17 -5.86
C LYS A 291 25.11 -15.19 -5.53
N ILE A 292 25.92 -14.90 -6.54
CA ILE A 292 27.37 -14.72 -6.41
C ILE A 292 27.81 -13.48 -7.18
N SER A 293 28.78 -12.74 -6.64
CA SER A 293 29.40 -11.60 -7.32
C SER A 293 30.38 -12.08 -8.38
N GLY A 294 30.56 -11.32 -9.45
CA GLY A 294 31.48 -11.63 -10.54
C GLY A 294 31.23 -10.73 -11.74
N ALA A 295 32.00 -10.91 -12.81
CA ALA A 295 31.81 -10.19 -14.05
C ALA A 295 30.43 -10.52 -14.68
N PRO A 296 29.72 -9.54 -15.26
CA PRO A 296 28.49 -9.81 -15.99
C PRO A 296 28.75 -10.57 -17.29
N LEU A 297 27.69 -11.10 -17.88
CA LEU A 297 27.75 -11.63 -19.24
C LEU A 297 28.18 -10.51 -20.20
N ASP A 298 29.26 -10.73 -20.95
CA ASP A 298 29.77 -9.79 -21.94
C ASP A 298 28.99 -9.92 -23.25
N PRO A 299 28.24 -8.88 -23.69
CA PRO A 299 27.53 -8.90 -24.97
C PRO A 299 28.45 -9.13 -26.18
N GLY A 300 29.75 -8.84 -26.09
CA GLY A 300 30.72 -9.11 -27.16
C GLY A 300 30.85 -10.58 -27.53
N SER A 301 30.58 -11.49 -26.58
CA SER A 301 30.53 -12.94 -26.81
C SER A 301 29.32 -13.38 -27.66
N LEU A 302 28.34 -12.48 -27.82
CA LEU A 302 27.12 -12.66 -28.61
C LEU A 302 27.15 -11.84 -29.90
N SER A 303 28.33 -11.35 -30.33
CA SER A 303 28.49 -10.51 -31.52
C SER A 303 27.96 -11.13 -32.82
N ALA A 304 27.87 -12.47 -32.90
CA ALA A 304 27.21 -13.16 -34.01
C ALA A 304 25.72 -12.79 -34.16
N ILE A 305 25.04 -12.52 -33.04
CA ILE A 305 23.64 -12.04 -33.02
C ILE A 305 23.57 -10.62 -33.57
N SER A 306 24.49 -9.73 -33.17
CA SER A 306 24.59 -8.38 -33.76
C SER A 306 24.84 -8.43 -35.27
N ALA A 307 25.76 -9.28 -35.71
CA ALA A 307 26.08 -9.46 -37.13
C ALA A 307 24.86 -9.94 -37.95
N ARG A 308 24.04 -10.84 -37.37
CA ARG A 308 22.85 -11.39 -38.03
C ARG A 308 21.82 -10.31 -38.42
N PHE A 309 21.68 -9.27 -37.60
CA PHE A 309 20.68 -8.21 -37.77
C PHE A 309 21.27 -6.87 -38.25
N ALA A 310 22.59 -6.78 -38.45
CA ALA A 310 23.27 -5.52 -38.78
C ALA A 310 22.70 -4.84 -40.03
N LYS A 311 22.38 -5.61 -41.08
CA LYS A 311 21.78 -5.09 -42.31
C LYS A 311 20.38 -4.50 -42.07
N ASP A 312 19.54 -5.24 -41.36
CA ASP A 312 18.16 -4.84 -41.09
C ASP A 312 18.11 -3.61 -40.18
N LEU A 313 18.98 -3.57 -39.16
CA LEU A 313 19.13 -2.39 -38.28
C LEU A 313 19.63 -1.15 -39.03
N HIS A 314 20.53 -1.33 -40.01
CA HIS A 314 20.96 -0.22 -40.86
C HIS A 314 19.80 0.35 -41.69
N GLN A 315 18.96 -0.52 -42.25
CA GLN A 315 17.77 -0.10 -43.00
C GLN A 315 16.74 0.58 -42.08
N LEU A 316 16.49 0.03 -40.89
CA LEU A 316 15.59 0.64 -39.91
C LEU A 316 16.10 2.01 -39.44
N ALA A 317 17.41 2.19 -39.25
CA ALA A 317 17.98 3.49 -38.86
C ALA A 317 17.77 4.57 -39.93
N GLN A 318 17.70 4.19 -41.21
CA GLN A 318 17.34 5.10 -42.30
C GLN A 318 15.84 5.43 -42.29
N ALA A 319 14.98 4.46 -41.95
CA ALA A 319 13.53 4.61 -41.92
C ALA A 319 12.99 5.32 -40.67
N HIS A 320 13.72 5.25 -39.54
CA HIS A 320 13.29 5.81 -38.25
C HIS A 320 14.28 6.87 -37.75
N PRO A 321 13.96 8.17 -37.88
CA PRO A 321 14.87 9.25 -37.47
C PRO A 321 15.30 9.23 -35.99
N GLY A 322 14.46 8.64 -35.13
CA GLY A 322 14.73 8.45 -33.70
C GLY A 322 15.68 7.29 -33.37
N LEU A 323 16.02 6.45 -34.35
CA LEU A 323 16.86 5.28 -34.19
C LEU A 323 18.31 5.59 -34.60
N ARG A 324 19.13 5.91 -33.61
CA ARG A 324 20.57 6.16 -33.72
C ARG A 324 21.33 5.18 -32.84
N LEU A 325 21.50 3.95 -33.31
CA LEU A 325 22.02 2.87 -32.47
C LEU A 325 23.48 3.14 -32.07
N PRO A 326 23.87 2.79 -30.83
CA PRO A 326 25.28 2.78 -30.44
C PRO A 326 26.04 1.74 -31.26
N ALA A 327 27.37 1.85 -31.28
CA ALA A 327 28.21 0.82 -31.90
C ALA A 327 27.92 -0.55 -31.27
N ALA A 328 27.93 -1.58 -32.13
CA ALA A 328 27.83 -2.97 -31.69
C ALA A 328 28.91 -3.28 -30.64
N PRO A 329 28.64 -4.16 -29.67
CA PRO A 329 29.65 -4.64 -28.74
C PRO A 329 30.90 -5.13 -29.47
N GLU A 330 32.08 -4.83 -28.92
CA GLU A 330 33.35 -5.32 -29.45
C GLU A 330 33.34 -6.85 -29.45
N PRO A 331 33.56 -7.53 -30.59
CA PRO A 331 33.55 -8.98 -30.65
C PRO A 331 34.56 -9.60 -29.67
N LYS A 332 34.11 -10.58 -28.88
CA LYS A 332 34.96 -11.40 -28.00
C LYS A 332 34.93 -12.85 -28.44
N ALA A 333 35.59 -13.72 -27.68
CA ALA A 333 35.50 -15.16 -27.88
C ALA A 333 34.03 -15.61 -27.93
N PRO A 334 33.68 -16.61 -28.77
CA PRO A 334 32.33 -17.15 -28.84
C PRO A 334 31.79 -17.48 -27.46
N TRP A 335 30.48 -17.27 -27.27
CA TRP A 335 29.82 -17.53 -26.01
C TRP A 335 30.10 -18.96 -25.51
N VAL A 336 30.50 -19.02 -24.25
CA VAL A 336 30.59 -20.23 -23.44
C VAL A 336 29.94 -19.91 -22.11
N GLU A 337 29.13 -20.82 -21.59
CA GLU A 337 28.50 -20.63 -20.28
C GLU A 337 29.56 -20.53 -19.18
N ALA A 338 29.48 -19.50 -18.35
CA ALA A 338 30.46 -19.26 -17.29
C ALA A 338 30.38 -20.34 -16.21
N GLU A 339 31.52 -20.67 -15.60
CA GLU A 339 31.56 -21.56 -14.43
C GLU A 339 30.69 -20.98 -13.30
N PRO A 340 29.89 -21.81 -12.60
CA PRO A 340 29.04 -21.33 -11.52
C PRO A 340 29.84 -21.03 -10.23
N ASP A 341 31.14 -21.30 -10.20
CA ASP A 341 32.07 -21.07 -9.10
C ASP A 341 31.74 -21.77 -7.77
N LYS A 342 32.76 -21.86 -6.89
CA LYS A 342 32.66 -22.36 -5.52
C LYS A 342 32.02 -23.76 -5.40
N GLY A 343 32.25 -24.64 -6.38
CA GLY A 343 31.75 -26.02 -6.38
C GLY A 343 30.22 -26.14 -6.36
N PHE A 344 29.51 -25.14 -6.92
CA PHE A 344 28.05 -25.08 -6.90
C PHE A 344 27.41 -26.34 -7.50
N ARG A 345 26.48 -26.94 -6.75
CA ARG A 345 25.65 -28.06 -7.20
C ARG A 345 24.18 -27.78 -6.89
N ALA A 346 23.36 -27.59 -7.93
CA ALA A 346 21.95 -27.23 -7.79
C ALA A 346 21.16 -28.17 -6.85
N THR A 347 21.42 -29.47 -6.93
CA THR A 347 20.77 -30.49 -6.09
C THR A 347 21.04 -30.31 -4.59
N GLN A 348 22.25 -29.90 -4.19
CA GLN A 348 22.59 -29.65 -2.78
C GLN A 348 21.82 -28.45 -2.22
N TYR A 349 21.71 -27.38 -3.00
CA TYR A 349 20.92 -26.21 -2.64
C TYR A 349 19.42 -26.55 -2.57
N LEU A 350 18.91 -27.33 -3.53
CA LEU A 350 17.52 -27.80 -3.49
C LEU A 350 17.22 -28.64 -2.26
N MET A 351 18.12 -29.54 -1.85
CA MET A 351 17.96 -30.31 -0.61
C MET A 351 17.89 -29.39 0.61
N ALA A 352 18.82 -28.42 0.73
CA ALA A 352 18.81 -27.44 1.82
C ALA A 352 17.56 -26.55 1.83
N MET A 353 16.98 -26.30 0.65
CA MET A 353 15.77 -25.50 0.47
C MET A 353 14.47 -26.33 0.55
N GLY A 354 14.56 -27.66 0.65
CA GLY A 354 13.45 -28.60 0.48
C GLY A 354 12.27 -28.32 1.41
N TRP A 355 12.51 -28.04 2.69
CA TRP A 355 11.45 -27.70 3.65
C TRP A 355 10.66 -26.44 3.26
N ARG A 356 11.32 -25.44 2.67
CA ARG A 356 10.67 -24.19 2.22
C ARG A 356 9.89 -24.41 0.94
N ILE A 357 10.39 -25.26 0.05
CA ILE A 357 9.67 -25.70 -1.14
C ILE A 357 8.40 -26.43 -0.70
N SER A 358 8.51 -27.46 0.15
CA SER A 358 7.37 -28.22 0.65
C SER A 358 6.31 -27.36 1.37
N GLN A 359 6.73 -26.37 2.17
CA GLN A 359 5.76 -25.43 2.76
C GLN A 359 5.06 -24.55 1.74
N ALA A 360 5.78 -24.13 0.69
CA ALA A 360 5.22 -23.25 -0.33
C ALA A 360 4.36 -24.01 -1.34
N THR A 361 4.56 -25.32 -1.49
CA THR A 361 3.80 -26.21 -2.36
C THR A 361 2.69 -26.98 -1.64
N ALA A 362 2.70 -27.01 -0.31
CA ALA A 362 1.66 -27.66 0.49
C ALA A 362 0.26 -27.14 0.10
N PRO A 363 -0.72 -28.05 -0.08
CA PRO A 363 -2.08 -27.64 -0.34
C PRO A 363 -2.55 -26.74 0.80
N PRO A 364 -3.25 -25.64 0.50
CA PRO A 364 -3.78 -24.77 1.55
C PRO A 364 -4.63 -25.63 2.48
N LYS A 365 -4.33 -25.56 3.78
CA LYS A 365 -5.15 -26.21 4.81
C LYS A 365 -6.60 -25.75 4.57
N PRO A 366 -7.57 -26.67 4.39
CA PRO A 366 -8.94 -26.26 4.12
C PRO A 366 -9.37 -25.34 5.26
N PRO A 367 -9.98 -24.17 4.96
CA PRO A 367 -10.62 -23.40 6.00
C PRO A 367 -11.61 -24.31 6.71
N ALA A 368 -11.71 -24.19 8.04
CA ALA A 368 -12.82 -24.79 8.77
C ALA A 368 -14.13 -24.43 8.05
N PRO A 369 -15.07 -25.38 7.87
CA PRO A 369 -16.29 -25.10 7.14
C PRO A 369 -16.97 -23.88 7.76
N PRO A 370 -17.37 -22.88 6.96
CA PRO A 370 -18.03 -21.70 7.49
C PRO A 370 -19.37 -22.12 8.11
N ALA A 371 -19.56 -21.79 9.38
CA ALA A 371 -20.87 -21.83 10.00
C ALA A 371 -21.76 -20.80 9.32
N GLU A 372 -22.81 -21.30 8.67
CA GLU A 372 -23.96 -20.61 8.08
C GLU A 372 -23.65 -19.42 7.14
N THR A 373 -23.99 -19.63 5.87
CA THR A 373 -24.02 -18.68 4.74
C THR A 373 -24.17 -17.21 5.13
N ARG A 374 -23.04 -16.48 5.12
CA ARG A 374 -23.03 -15.02 5.09
C ARG A 374 -22.74 -14.58 3.66
N HIS A 375 -23.66 -13.83 3.06
CA HIS A 375 -23.53 -13.24 1.72
C HIS A 375 -22.42 -12.18 1.70
N LEU A 376 -21.16 -12.61 1.69
CA LEU A 376 -20.05 -11.74 1.36
C LEU A 376 -20.03 -11.50 -0.17
N PRO A 377 -19.75 -10.27 -0.64
CA PRO A 377 -19.48 -10.04 -2.06
C PRO A 377 -18.38 -10.99 -2.56
N SER A 378 -18.46 -11.40 -3.83
CA SER A 378 -17.51 -12.34 -4.46
C SER A 378 -16.05 -11.89 -4.29
N GLU A 379 -15.80 -10.58 -4.37
CA GLU A 379 -14.48 -9.98 -4.14
C GLU A 379 -13.99 -10.17 -2.70
N ALA A 380 -14.87 -10.00 -1.70
CA ALA A 380 -14.53 -10.21 -0.30
C ALA A 380 -14.25 -11.70 -0.02
N LEU A 381 -15.01 -12.64 -0.62
CA LEU A 381 -14.71 -14.07 -0.53
C LEU A 381 -13.33 -14.41 -1.08
N ALA A 382 -12.97 -13.85 -2.24
CA ALA A 382 -11.62 -14.02 -2.81
C ALA A 382 -10.53 -13.47 -1.87
N GLN A 383 -10.78 -12.34 -1.20
CA GLN A 383 -9.86 -11.78 -0.21
C GLN A 383 -9.76 -12.65 1.06
N VAL A 384 -10.85 -13.25 1.55
CA VAL A 384 -10.82 -14.20 2.68
C VAL A 384 -9.90 -15.37 2.38
N ILE A 385 -10.06 -15.99 1.20
CA ILE A 385 -9.21 -17.11 0.74
C ILE A 385 -7.75 -16.66 0.65
N ARG A 386 -7.50 -15.46 0.10
CA ARG A 386 -6.14 -14.90 -0.02
C ARG A 386 -5.51 -14.64 1.35
N LEU A 387 -6.25 -14.06 2.29
CA LEU A 387 -5.78 -13.72 3.63
C LEU A 387 -5.44 -14.97 4.43
N GLY A 388 -6.29 -16.01 4.38
CA GLY A 388 -6.05 -17.29 5.04
C GLY A 388 -4.76 -18.00 4.58
N ARG A 389 -4.29 -17.70 3.36
CA ARG A 389 -3.03 -18.22 2.79
C ARG A 389 -1.83 -17.28 2.99
N SER A 390 -1.99 -16.19 3.73
CA SER A 390 -0.98 -15.14 3.86
C SER A 390 -0.59 -14.89 5.32
N GLY A 391 0.62 -14.37 5.55
CA GLY A 391 1.03 -13.84 6.86
C GLY A 391 0.36 -12.52 7.24
N LEU A 392 -0.79 -12.18 6.63
CA LEU A 392 -1.58 -10.99 6.90
C LEU A 392 -2.90 -11.30 7.61
N ALA A 393 -3.21 -12.58 7.86
CA ALA A 393 -4.38 -12.96 8.63
C ALA A 393 -4.33 -12.35 10.04
N PRO A 394 -5.42 -11.74 10.53
CA PRO A 394 -5.43 -11.11 11.84
C PRO A 394 -5.41 -12.15 12.97
N HIS A 395 -4.70 -11.87 14.08
CA HIS A 395 -4.61 -12.77 15.24
C HIS A 395 -4.10 -12.08 16.53
N ASN A 396 -4.32 -12.68 17.71
CA ASN A 396 -3.87 -12.17 19.02
C ASN A 396 -2.60 -12.87 19.53
N ARG A 397 -1.52 -12.86 18.73
CA ARG A 397 -0.24 -13.52 19.12
C ARG A 397 0.91 -12.52 19.20
N LEU A 398 0.58 -11.27 19.46
CA LEU A 398 1.54 -10.18 19.57
C LEU A 398 1.40 -9.56 20.96
N GLY A 399 2.55 -9.36 21.60
CA GLY A 399 2.68 -8.84 22.95
C GLY A 399 2.56 -9.93 24.01
N ASP A 400 2.95 -9.57 25.24
CA ASP A 400 3.05 -10.50 26.38
C ASP A 400 2.00 -10.24 27.48
N ILE A 401 1.13 -9.25 27.28
CA ILE A 401 0.13 -8.84 28.26
C ILE A 401 -1.15 -9.67 28.12
N ASP A 402 -1.66 -10.17 29.25
CA ASP A 402 -2.99 -10.77 29.33
C ASP A 402 -4.07 -9.68 29.22
N GLU A 403 -4.79 -9.70 28.10
CA GLU A 403 -5.86 -8.76 27.77
C GLU A 403 -7.24 -9.23 28.27
N GLN A 404 -7.40 -10.49 28.67
CA GLN A 404 -8.71 -11.11 28.85
C GLN A 404 -9.07 -11.37 30.32
N THR A 405 -8.07 -11.56 31.18
CA THR A 405 -8.27 -11.81 32.60
C THR A 405 -8.32 -10.50 33.38
N ALA A 406 -9.29 -10.37 34.29
CA ALA A 406 -9.35 -9.24 35.18
C ALA A 406 -8.12 -9.23 36.10
N GLN A 407 -7.38 -8.13 36.09
CA GLN A 407 -6.21 -7.91 36.93
C GLN A 407 -6.55 -6.94 38.07
N PRO A 408 -5.77 -6.93 39.17
CA PRO A 408 -5.96 -5.97 40.24
C PRO A 408 -5.97 -4.53 39.71
N ALA A 409 -6.91 -3.74 40.23
CA ALA A 409 -6.99 -2.33 39.93
C ALA A 409 -5.69 -1.62 40.31
N PHE A 410 -5.35 -0.57 39.56
CA PHE A 410 -4.20 0.25 39.90
C PHE A 410 -4.46 1.03 41.20
N THR A 411 -3.42 1.20 42.00
CA THR A 411 -3.52 1.98 43.24
C THR A 411 -3.72 3.46 42.92
N PRO A 412 -4.27 4.29 43.82
CA PRO A 412 -4.33 5.73 43.59
C PRO A 412 -2.96 6.30 43.17
N ALA A 413 -2.91 7.00 42.03
CA ALA A 413 -1.66 7.59 41.55
C ALA A 413 -1.37 8.88 42.33
N THR A 414 -0.21 8.95 42.99
CA THR A 414 0.35 10.23 43.44
C THR A 414 1.20 10.80 42.32
N ARG A 415 1.04 12.09 42.03
CA ARG A 415 1.86 12.78 41.04
C ARG A 415 3.30 12.83 41.52
N GLN A 416 4.24 12.26 40.76
CA GLN A 416 5.65 12.21 41.13
C GLN A 416 6.57 13.01 40.19
N GLY A 417 6.12 13.34 38.98
CA GLY A 417 6.98 13.92 37.94
C GLY A 417 7.06 15.45 37.87
N ALA A 418 8.21 15.92 37.36
CA ALA A 418 8.54 17.32 37.08
C ALA A 418 8.02 17.84 35.73
N TYR A 419 7.37 17.00 34.91
CA TYR A 419 6.91 17.37 33.58
C TYR A 419 5.48 17.90 33.57
N ARG A 420 5.23 18.96 32.80
CA ARG A 420 3.90 19.44 32.43
C ARG A 420 3.40 18.73 31.17
N ARG A 421 2.32 17.95 31.26
CA ARG A 421 1.77 17.16 30.14
C ARG A 421 0.42 17.70 29.69
N VAL A 422 0.29 17.94 28.40
CA VAL A 422 -0.89 18.59 27.82
C VAL A 422 -1.53 17.71 26.75
N ILE A 423 -2.85 17.61 26.81
CA ILE A 423 -3.64 17.11 25.67
C ILE A 423 -4.27 18.31 24.95
N VAL A 424 -4.11 18.34 23.62
CA VAL A 424 -4.90 19.21 22.75
C VAL A 424 -5.93 18.39 21.99
N GLY A 425 -7.18 18.87 21.93
CA GLY A 425 -8.29 18.17 21.29
C GLY A 425 -9.23 19.10 20.54
N CYS A 426 -9.99 18.54 19.59
CA CYS A 426 -11.04 19.24 18.86
C CYS A 426 -12.36 18.48 19.02
N MET A 427 -13.42 19.17 19.46
CA MET A 427 -14.71 18.55 19.74
C MET A 427 -15.85 19.22 18.96
N LYS A 428 -16.87 18.42 18.67
CA LYS A 428 -18.17 18.86 18.16
C LYS A 428 -19.21 17.87 18.65
N ASN A 429 -20.17 18.33 19.44
CA ASN A 429 -21.25 17.52 20.02
C ASN A 429 -20.76 16.26 20.75
N GLU A 430 -19.98 16.42 21.81
CA GLU A 430 -19.39 15.33 22.59
C GLU A 430 -19.71 15.41 24.10
N ALA A 431 -20.66 16.24 24.52
CA ALA A 431 -20.94 16.55 25.92
C ALA A 431 -21.03 15.31 26.85
N PRO A 432 -21.69 14.19 26.47
CA PRO A 432 -21.80 13.01 27.33
C PRO A 432 -20.47 12.31 27.64
N TYR A 433 -19.42 12.59 26.88
CA TYR A 433 -18.15 11.84 26.93
C TYR A 433 -16.99 12.64 27.54
N ILE A 434 -17.15 13.96 27.70
CA ILE A 434 -16.05 14.85 28.11
C ILE A 434 -15.59 14.58 29.54
N LEU A 435 -16.53 14.40 30.48
CA LEU A 435 -16.18 14.23 31.89
C LEU A 435 -15.44 12.92 32.15
N GLU A 436 -15.85 11.83 31.50
CA GLU A 436 -15.11 10.55 31.57
C GLU A 436 -13.71 10.71 30.98
N TRP A 437 -13.63 11.26 29.76
CA TRP A 437 -12.36 11.38 29.05
C TRP A 437 -11.36 12.26 29.81
N LEU A 438 -11.81 13.39 30.36
CA LEU A 438 -10.98 14.27 31.19
C LEU A 438 -10.58 13.59 32.50
N ALA A 439 -11.53 12.95 33.20
CA ALA A 439 -11.25 12.26 34.46
C ALA A 439 -10.23 11.12 34.28
N TYR A 440 -10.38 10.31 33.24
CA TYR A 440 -9.46 9.23 32.91
C TYR A 440 -8.05 9.76 32.67
N HIS A 441 -7.89 10.72 31.77
CA HIS A 441 -6.56 11.21 31.38
C HIS A 441 -5.87 11.95 32.53
N ARG A 442 -6.62 12.67 33.39
CA ARG A 442 -6.07 13.23 34.64
C ARG A 442 -5.58 12.12 35.58
N SER A 443 -6.34 11.05 35.71
CA SER A 443 -6.00 9.95 36.63
C SER A 443 -4.73 9.17 36.26
N ILE A 444 -4.34 9.20 34.99
CA ILE A 444 -3.08 8.60 34.50
C ILE A 444 -1.92 9.60 34.41
N GLY A 445 -2.17 10.89 34.70
CA GLY A 445 -1.13 11.89 34.95
C GLY A 445 -1.03 13.06 33.97
N PHE A 446 -2.06 13.35 33.16
CA PHE A 446 -2.13 14.59 32.36
C PHE A 446 -2.52 15.80 33.23
N ASP A 447 -1.94 16.97 32.90
CA ASP A 447 -2.06 18.19 33.71
C ASP A 447 -3.06 19.17 33.13
N ASP A 448 -2.90 19.49 31.85
CA ASP A 448 -3.71 20.49 31.17
C ASP A 448 -4.39 19.91 29.93
N PHE A 449 -5.53 20.50 29.61
CA PHE A 449 -6.37 20.12 28.47
C PHE A 449 -6.71 21.37 27.69
N LEU A 450 -6.26 21.49 26.44
CA LEU A 450 -6.59 22.58 25.55
C LEU A 450 -7.58 22.10 24.50
N ILE A 451 -8.85 22.48 24.64
CA ILE A 451 -9.94 21.94 23.82
C ILE A 451 -10.54 23.02 22.94
N TYR A 452 -10.55 22.78 21.63
CA TYR A 452 -11.21 23.61 20.63
C TYR A 452 -12.58 23.03 20.29
N THR A 453 -13.61 23.87 20.14
CA THR A 453 -14.95 23.43 19.71
C THR A 453 -15.34 23.96 18.34
N ASN A 454 -16.11 23.17 17.59
CA ASN A 454 -16.61 23.53 16.26
C ASN A 454 -18.13 23.39 16.18
N GLY A 455 -18.87 24.45 16.49
CA GLY A 455 -20.30 24.58 16.26
C GLY A 455 -21.09 23.51 17.00
N CYS A 456 -21.03 23.54 18.35
CA CYS A 456 -21.71 22.58 19.19
C CYS A 456 -23.17 22.99 19.48
N GLU A 457 -24.04 22.01 19.59
CA GLU A 457 -25.49 22.15 19.81
C GLU A 457 -26.00 21.37 21.03
N ASP A 458 -25.15 20.53 21.64
CA ASP A 458 -25.52 19.58 22.70
C ASP A 458 -25.09 20.02 24.12
N GLY A 459 -24.64 21.26 24.29
CA GLY A 459 -24.08 21.73 25.57
C GLY A 459 -22.58 21.50 25.75
N THR A 460 -21.86 20.97 24.74
CA THR A 460 -20.40 20.74 24.80
C THR A 460 -19.64 22.02 25.15
N THR A 461 -20.01 23.14 24.55
CA THR A 461 -19.33 24.43 24.74
C THR A 461 -19.49 24.93 26.18
N GLU A 462 -20.70 24.84 26.72
CA GLU A 462 -21.05 25.29 28.07
C GLU A 462 -20.41 24.41 29.14
N LEU A 463 -20.34 23.10 28.90
CA LEU A 463 -19.61 22.16 29.75
C LEU A 463 -18.11 22.53 29.79
N LEU A 464 -17.49 22.76 28.62
CA LEU A 464 -16.09 23.14 28.53
C LEU A 464 -15.80 24.52 29.12
N HIS A 465 -16.69 25.50 28.96
CA HIS A 465 -16.60 26.80 29.63
C HIS A 465 -16.60 26.63 31.16
N ARG A 466 -17.44 25.74 31.70
CA ARG A 466 -17.46 25.48 33.14
C ARG A 466 -16.17 24.81 33.61
N LEU A 467 -15.63 23.87 32.83
CA LEU A 467 -14.32 23.26 33.13
C LEU A 467 -13.19 24.30 33.10
N ASP A 468 -13.25 25.28 32.19
CA ASP A 468 -12.30 26.40 32.11
C ASP A 468 -12.37 27.30 33.35
N GLN A 469 -13.57 27.70 33.76
CA GLN A 469 -13.78 28.48 35.00
C GLN A 469 -13.26 27.77 36.25
N LEU A 470 -13.29 26.44 36.27
CA LEU A 470 -12.78 25.62 37.37
C LEU A 470 -11.27 25.37 37.27
N GLY A 471 -10.61 25.83 36.21
CA GLY A 471 -9.18 25.60 35.94
C GLY A 471 -8.84 24.14 35.63
N LEU A 472 -9.82 23.35 35.17
CA LEU A 472 -9.66 21.92 34.89
C LEU A 472 -9.37 21.63 33.42
N ALA A 473 -9.73 22.55 32.53
CA ALA A 473 -9.40 22.55 31.10
C ALA A 473 -9.25 24.01 30.62
N GLN A 474 -8.88 24.21 29.36
CA GLN A 474 -8.88 25.51 28.70
C GLN A 474 -9.63 25.36 27.39
N HIS A 475 -10.62 26.23 27.16
CA HIS A 475 -11.51 26.14 26.01
C HIS A 475 -11.25 27.27 25.01
N ARG A 476 -11.34 26.95 23.71
CA ARG A 476 -11.29 27.93 22.62
C ARG A 476 -12.42 27.67 21.64
N ASP A 477 -13.10 28.74 21.25
CA ASP A 477 -14.04 28.68 20.13
C ASP A 477 -13.26 28.68 18.79
N ASN A 478 -13.49 27.65 17.96
CA ASN A 478 -12.90 27.51 16.64
C ASN A 478 -13.91 27.74 15.51
N ASN A 479 -15.09 28.32 15.77
CA ASN A 479 -16.17 28.54 14.80
C ASN A 479 -15.77 29.42 13.61
N GLY A 480 -14.84 30.37 13.81
CA GLY A 480 -14.32 31.26 12.78
C GLY A 480 -13.28 30.64 11.84
N TRP A 481 -13.10 29.32 11.86
CA TRP A 481 -12.10 28.63 11.05
C TRP A 481 -12.34 28.81 9.54
N GLN A 482 -11.25 28.86 8.77
CA GLN A 482 -11.26 28.91 7.30
C GLN A 482 -10.32 27.85 6.72
N GLY A 483 -10.58 27.41 5.48
CA GLY A 483 -9.74 26.46 4.76
C GLY A 483 -10.37 25.08 4.63
N LYS A 484 -9.54 24.02 4.65
CA LYS A 484 -9.97 22.63 4.34
C LYS A 484 -10.27 21.77 5.57
N SER A 485 -9.80 22.14 6.76
CA SER A 485 -10.01 21.35 7.97
C SER A 485 -10.07 22.25 9.22
N PRO A 486 -11.19 22.21 9.98
CA PRO A 486 -11.28 22.90 11.27
C PRO A 486 -10.24 22.39 12.26
N GLN A 487 -9.99 21.07 12.29
CA GLN A 487 -9.01 20.46 13.20
C GLN A 487 -7.59 20.98 12.94
N GLN A 488 -7.18 21.06 11.66
CA GLN A 488 -5.84 21.56 11.38
C GLN A 488 -5.70 23.06 11.69
N HIS A 489 -6.77 23.85 11.52
CA HIS A 489 -6.80 25.25 11.93
C HIS A 489 -6.59 25.41 13.44
N ALA A 490 -7.33 24.64 14.25
CA ALA A 490 -7.17 24.62 15.71
C ALA A 490 -5.77 24.18 16.14
N LEU A 491 -5.20 23.14 15.52
CA LEU A 491 -3.85 22.67 15.82
C LEU A 491 -2.76 23.69 15.47
N ASP A 492 -2.93 24.42 14.37
CA ASP A 492 -2.00 25.48 13.97
C ASP A 492 -2.11 26.69 14.94
N ALA A 493 -3.31 26.98 15.46
CA ALA A 493 -3.51 28.00 16.50
C ALA A 493 -2.92 27.59 17.85
N ALA A 494 -3.11 26.33 18.25
CA ALA A 494 -2.66 25.77 19.53
C ALA A 494 -1.15 25.91 19.75
N LEU A 495 -0.34 25.86 18.70
CA LEU A 495 1.12 26.05 18.80
C LEU A 495 1.55 27.39 19.43
N ARG A 496 0.66 28.38 19.44
CA ARG A 496 0.92 29.72 20.02
C ARG A 496 0.31 29.89 21.42
N GLU A 497 -0.41 28.90 21.92
CA GLU A 497 -1.06 28.98 23.23
C GLU A 497 -0.03 28.81 24.35
N PRO A 498 -0.05 29.64 25.41
CA PRO A 498 0.93 29.56 26.50
C PRO A 498 1.01 28.18 27.15
N VAL A 499 -0.12 27.47 27.28
CA VAL A 499 -0.16 26.11 27.83
C VAL A 499 0.59 25.10 26.97
N MET A 500 0.57 25.27 25.64
CA MET A 500 1.28 24.40 24.70
C MET A 500 2.77 24.74 24.66
N ILE A 501 3.12 26.03 24.69
CA ILE A 501 4.51 26.49 24.72
C ILE A 501 5.21 26.01 26.00
N GLY A 502 4.52 26.08 27.15
CA GLY A 502 5.04 25.66 28.46
C GLY A 502 4.91 24.16 28.75
N ALA A 503 4.41 23.35 27.82
CA ALA A 503 4.29 21.90 27.99
C ALA A 503 5.66 21.22 27.79
N ASP A 504 5.94 20.20 28.59
CA ASP A 504 7.07 19.29 28.37
C ASP A 504 6.69 18.14 27.42
N TRP A 505 5.46 17.64 27.55
CA TRP A 505 4.90 16.57 26.74
C TRP A 505 3.54 16.94 26.20
N ILE A 506 3.31 16.64 24.92
CA ILE A 506 2.09 16.99 24.19
C ILE A 506 1.51 15.74 23.54
N ALA A 507 0.20 15.58 23.63
CA ALA A 507 -0.57 14.64 22.82
C ALA A 507 -1.72 15.36 22.13
N HIS A 508 -2.00 14.99 20.86
CA HIS A 508 -3.26 15.31 20.20
C HIS A 508 -4.04 14.02 20.00
N ILE A 509 -5.15 13.88 20.73
CA ILE A 509 -6.03 12.71 20.69
C ILE A 509 -7.49 13.18 20.67
N ASP A 510 -8.34 12.35 20.06
CA ASP A 510 -9.77 12.59 19.94
C ASP A 510 -10.51 12.12 21.23
N VAL A 511 -11.74 12.60 21.49
CA VAL A 511 -12.49 12.26 22.73
C VAL A 511 -12.96 10.80 22.78
N ASP A 512 -12.89 10.10 21.65
CA ASP A 512 -13.12 8.66 21.55
C ASP A 512 -11.82 7.83 21.62
N GLU A 513 -10.71 8.45 22.04
CA GLU A 513 -9.40 7.82 22.20
C GLU A 513 -8.92 7.88 23.65
N PHE A 514 -8.49 6.74 24.18
CA PHE A 514 -8.03 6.59 25.57
C PHE A 514 -6.64 5.95 25.62
N ILE A 515 -5.69 6.62 26.25
CA ILE A 515 -4.32 6.12 26.40
C ILE A 515 -4.28 5.02 27.45
N ASN A 516 -4.11 3.77 27.04
CA ASN A 516 -4.00 2.61 27.91
C ASN A 516 -2.51 2.35 28.21
N ILE A 517 -2.06 2.79 29.39
CA ILE A 517 -0.70 2.53 29.87
C ILE A 517 -0.69 1.19 30.59
N ARG A 518 0.15 0.27 30.12
CA ARG A 518 0.11 -1.15 30.49
C ARG A 518 1.29 -1.57 31.36
N CYS A 519 2.27 -0.68 31.54
CA CYS A 519 3.41 -0.87 32.42
C CYS A 519 3.22 -0.20 33.79
N GLY A 520 4.00 -0.65 34.79
CA GLY A 520 4.02 -0.08 36.13
C GLY A 520 2.63 0.01 36.79
N ASN A 521 2.31 1.18 37.33
CA ASN A 521 1.02 1.49 37.94
C ASN A 521 0.05 2.19 36.94
N GLY A 522 0.29 2.03 35.63
CA GLY A 522 -0.58 2.59 34.59
C GLY A 522 -0.56 4.12 34.54
N THR A 523 0.59 4.74 34.80
CA THR A 523 0.76 6.20 34.82
C THR A 523 1.76 6.68 33.77
N LEU A 524 1.67 7.94 33.35
CA LEU A 524 2.64 8.55 32.43
C LEU A 524 4.06 8.54 33.01
N ASP A 525 4.21 8.71 34.32
CA ASP A 525 5.51 8.64 35.00
C ASP A 525 6.16 7.26 34.82
N ASP A 526 5.39 6.18 34.99
CA ASP A 526 5.86 4.82 34.73
C ASP A 526 6.20 4.58 33.25
N LEU A 527 5.41 5.14 32.34
CA LEU A 527 5.67 5.04 30.90
C LEU A 527 6.98 5.74 30.51
N PHE A 528 7.23 6.94 31.03
CA PHE A 528 8.47 7.67 30.79
C PHE A 528 9.67 6.97 31.43
N ALA A 529 9.51 6.39 32.62
CA ALA A 529 10.55 5.59 33.25
C ALA A 529 10.87 4.31 32.44
N ALA A 530 9.89 3.70 31.81
CA ALA A 530 10.06 2.52 30.95
C ALA A 530 10.70 2.86 29.58
N ALA A 531 10.63 4.12 29.13
CA ALA A 531 11.19 4.59 27.86
C ALA A 531 11.91 5.96 28.02
N PRO A 532 12.98 6.03 28.81
CA PRO A 532 13.57 7.31 29.27
C PRO A 532 14.17 8.15 28.13
N ASP A 533 14.67 7.48 27.08
CA ASP A 533 15.30 8.15 25.93
C ASP A 533 14.29 8.59 24.87
N ALA A 534 13.01 8.24 25.00
CA ALA A 534 12.00 8.56 24.00
C ALA A 534 11.70 10.07 23.98
N THR A 535 11.69 10.66 22.78
CA THR A 535 11.11 11.99 22.54
C THR A 535 9.75 11.89 21.88
N ASN A 536 9.42 10.73 21.31
CA ASN A 536 8.19 10.47 20.59
C ASN A 536 7.76 9.03 20.86
N ILE A 537 6.56 8.84 21.40
CA ILE A 537 5.95 7.53 21.62
C ILE A 537 4.78 7.40 20.64
N ALA A 538 4.90 6.50 19.68
CA ALA A 538 3.82 6.15 18.77
C ALA A 538 2.84 5.21 19.48
N MET A 539 1.73 5.79 19.96
CA MET A 539 0.66 5.06 20.63
C MET A 539 -0.23 4.43 19.55
N THR A 540 0.08 3.18 19.20
CA THR A 540 -0.65 2.43 18.18
C THR A 540 -2.11 2.28 18.58
N TRP A 541 -3.02 2.51 17.64
CA TRP A 541 -4.43 2.25 17.85
C TRP A 541 -4.71 0.76 18.10
N ARG A 542 -5.66 0.53 19.00
CA ARG A 542 -6.44 -0.69 19.09
C ARG A 542 -7.90 -0.29 18.88
N LEU A 543 -8.49 -0.72 17.77
CA LEU A 543 -9.85 -0.31 17.41
C LEU A 543 -10.86 -1.14 18.22
N PHE A 544 -11.75 -0.49 18.96
CA PHE A 544 -12.81 -1.14 19.73
C PHE A 544 -14.14 -1.02 18.98
N GLY A 545 -14.85 -2.14 18.86
CA GLY A 545 -16.17 -2.22 18.24
C GLY A 545 -17.29 -1.89 19.21
N HIS A 546 -18.53 -1.89 18.72
CA HIS A 546 -19.70 -1.58 19.54
C HIS A 546 -20.01 -2.67 20.57
N GLY A 547 -19.45 -3.88 20.43
CA GLY A 547 -19.56 -4.95 21.43
C GLY A 547 -21.00 -5.42 21.67
N GLY A 548 -21.90 -5.23 20.71
CA GLY A 548 -23.34 -5.52 20.88
C GLY A 548 -24.12 -4.45 21.64
N VAL A 549 -23.48 -3.36 22.08
CA VAL A 549 -24.15 -2.23 22.73
C VAL A 549 -24.85 -1.39 21.68
N THR A 550 -26.17 -1.45 21.68
CA THR A 550 -27.00 -0.75 20.69
C THR A 550 -27.43 0.63 21.18
N GLN A 551 -27.74 0.76 22.47
CA GLN A 551 -28.30 1.98 23.06
C GLN A 551 -27.25 2.91 23.68
N LEU A 552 -27.58 4.20 23.78
CA LEU A 552 -26.82 5.21 24.51
C LEU A 552 -27.06 5.14 26.03
N HIS A 553 -26.08 4.61 26.77
CA HIS A 553 -26.10 4.50 28.22
C HIS A 553 -25.12 5.47 28.89
N ASP A 554 -25.52 6.00 30.05
CA ASP A 554 -24.69 6.83 30.92
C ASP A 554 -23.80 5.95 31.81
N ARG A 555 -22.83 5.30 31.17
CA ARG A 555 -21.81 4.49 31.85
C ARG A 555 -20.46 4.76 31.18
N PRO A 556 -19.34 4.57 31.89
CA PRO A 556 -18.02 4.77 31.29
C PRO A 556 -17.81 3.94 30.01
N VAL A 557 -17.37 4.58 28.94
CA VAL A 557 -16.95 3.95 27.68
C VAL A 557 -15.98 2.80 27.95
N ILE A 558 -14.96 3.01 28.79
CA ILE A 558 -13.95 1.98 29.06
C ILE A 558 -14.50 0.76 29.83
N GLU A 559 -15.66 0.89 30.47
CA GLU A 559 -16.38 -0.21 31.13
C GLU A 559 -17.30 -0.96 30.16
N GLN A 560 -17.85 -0.26 29.16
CA GLN A 560 -18.88 -0.81 28.28
C GLN A 560 -18.34 -1.57 27.07
N PHE A 561 -17.22 -1.12 26.50
CA PHE A 561 -16.73 -1.62 25.22
C PHE A 561 -15.45 -2.45 25.42
N GLU A 562 -15.61 -3.76 25.60
CA GLU A 562 -14.50 -4.66 25.92
C GLU A 562 -13.91 -5.40 24.70
N THR A 563 -14.60 -5.36 23.56
CA THR A 563 -14.19 -6.11 22.37
C THR A 563 -13.49 -5.22 21.36
N CYS A 564 -12.42 -5.73 20.75
CA CYS A 564 -11.54 -4.96 19.88
C CYS A 564 -11.01 -5.75 18.69
N ALA A 565 -10.21 -5.07 17.86
CA ALA A 565 -9.46 -5.67 16.76
C ALA A 565 -8.38 -6.62 17.32
N PRO A 566 -7.94 -7.63 16.57
CA PRO A 566 -6.81 -8.44 17.01
C PRO A 566 -5.50 -7.64 17.11
N SER A 567 -4.60 -8.03 18.03
CA SER A 567 -3.33 -7.32 18.26
C SER A 567 -2.42 -7.32 17.03
N TYR A 568 -2.49 -8.35 16.19
CA TYR A 568 -1.94 -8.34 14.84
C TYR A 568 -3.07 -8.15 13.83
N CYS A 569 -3.20 -6.96 13.26
CA CYS A 569 -4.20 -6.61 12.25
C CYS A 569 -3.61 -5.66 11.18
N PRO A 570 -2.77 -6.16 10.25
CA PRO A 570 -2.04 -5.33 9.28
C PRO A 570 -2.93 -4.61 8.26
N LYS A 571 -4.19 -5.03 8.16
CA LYS A 571 -5.19 -4.55 7.20
C LYS A 571 -6.54 -4.45 7.91
N PRO A 572 -7.40 -3.47 7.58
CA PRO A 572 -7.08 -2.30 6.77
C PRO A 572 -5.95 -1.49 7.42
N HIS A 573 -5.21 -0.71 6.64
CA HIS A 573 -4.03 -0.01 7.15
C HIS A 573 -4.33 0.93 8.33
N THR A 574 -5.57 1.38 8.43
CA THR A 574 -6.08 2.19 9.54
C THR A 574 -5.98 1.49 10.89
N ALA A 575 -6.06 0.16 10.96
CA ALA A 575 -5.98 -0.58 12.22
C ALA A 575 -4.64 -0.43 12.95
N TRP A 576 -3.57 -0.07 12.22
CA TRP A 576 -2.24 0.23 12.77
C TRP A 576 -1.87 1.70 12.70
N GLY A 577 -2.84 2.59 12.46
CA GLY A 577 -2.62 4.01 12.67
C GLY A 577 -2.21 4.30 14.11
N PHE A 578 -1.50 5.38 14.35
CA PHE A 578 -1.14 5.82 15.70
C PHE A 578 -1.43 7.30 15.89
N LYS A 579 -1.53 7.70 17.17
CA LYS A 579 -1.28 9.07 17.61
C LYS A 579 0.07 9.12 18.32
N SER A 580 0.61 10.31 18.52
CA SER A 580 1.90 10.47 19.19
C SER A 580 1.76 11.24 20.49
N LEU A 581 2.39 10.73 21.54
CA LEU A 581 2.78 11.49 22.72
C LEU A 581 4.23 11.93 22.49
N PHE A 582 4.52 13.23 22.48
CA PHE A 582 5.85 13.73 22.11
C PHE A 582 6.35 14.84 23.03
N ARG A 583 7.68 14.90 23.18
CA ARG A 583 8.38 15.88 23.99
C ARG A 583 8.52 17.20 23.24
N ASN A 584 8.22 18.29 23.92
CA ASN A 584 8.23 19.64 23.34
C ASN A 584 9.63 20.28 23.37
N ILE A 585 10.58 19.66 22.67
CA ILE A 585 11.98 20.12 22.62
C ILE A 585 12.25 21.15 21.50
N GLY A 586 11.20 21.72 20.89
CA GLY A 586 11.31 22.63 19.74
C GLY A 586 11.67 21.93 18.40
N ALA A 587 11.64 20.60 18.36
CA ALA A 587 12.04 19.83 17.17
C ALA A 587 11.08 19.95 15.98
N TYR A 588 9.83 20.35 16.18
CA TYR A 588 8.78 20.25 15.16
C TYR A 588 8.08 21.58 14.95
N GLY A 589 7.98 22.02 13.68
CA GLY A 589 7.31 23.26 13.31
C GLY A 589 5.79 23.13 13.09
N LYS A 590 5.22 21.94 13.26
CA LYS A 590 3.78 21.71 13.07
C LYS A 590 3.27 20.53 13.90
N ILE A 591 2.02 20.62 14.40
CA ILE A 591 1.26 19.47 14.93
C ILE A 591 0.17 19.09 13.91
N SER A 592 -0.04 17.81 13.70
CA SER A 592 -1.12 17.29 12.85
C SER A 592 -1.85 16.15 13.55
N CYS A 593 -2.94 15.68 12.93
CA CYS A 593 -3.89 14.75 13.52
C CYS A 593 -3.26 13.46 14.10
N HIS A 594 -2.13 12.99 13.58
CA HIS A 594 -1.46 11.76 14.03
C HIS A 594 -0.14 11.97 14.78
N ARG A 595 0.55 13.09 14.51
CA ARG A 595 1.95 13.27 14.92
C ARG A 595 2.40 14.72 14.78
N PRO A 596 3.49 15.10 15.46
CA PRO A 596 4.23 16.28 15.07
C PRO A 596 4.91 16.08 13.70
N ASN A 597 4.99 17.16 12.93
CA ASN A 597 5.46 17.23 11.54
C ASN A 597 6.44 18.38 11.36
N LYS A 598 7.07 18.46 10.19
CA LYS A 598 8.10 19.46 9.86
C LYS A 598 9.23 19.44 10.90
N LEU A 599 9.94 18.32 10.97
CA LEU A 599 11.16 18.19 11.77
C LEU A 599 12.15 19.29 11.34
N MET A 600 12.59 20.09 12.31
CA MET A 600 13.52 21.20 12.09
C MET A 600 14.93 20.66 11.81
N GLN A 601 15.66 21.33 10.92
CA GLN A 601 17.04 20.98 10.59
C GLN A 601 17.93 21.08 11.84
N GLY A 602 18.79 20.08 12.09
CA GLY A 602 19.68 20.01 13.25
C GLY A 602 19.06 19.33 14.48
N PHE A 603 17.83 18.82 14.37
CA PHE A 603 17.17 18.01 15.40
C PHE A 603 17.14 16.51 15.06
N GLU A 604 17.66 16.10 13.89
CA GLU A 604 17.67 14.71 13.43
C GLU A 604 18.23 13.73 14.48
N ASP A 605 19.37 14.07 15.09
CA ASP A 605 20.04 13.22 16.09
C ASP A 605 19.52 13.48 17.52
N LYS A 606 18.52 14.36 17.69
CA LYS A 606 17.91 14.72 18.98
C LYS A 606 16.54 14.10 19.18
N VAL A 607 15.96 13.47 18.15
CA VAL A 607 14.65 12.83 18.24
C VAL A 607 14.79 11.31 18.28
N LYS A 608 14.07 10.68 19.20
CA LYS A 608 13.99 9.23 19.36
C LYS A 608 12.52 8.81 19.35
N TRP A 609 12.14 8.04 18.34
CA TRP A 609 10.81 7.46 18.26
C TRP A 609 10.82 6.03 18.77
N VAL A 610 9.88 5.71 19.64
CA VAL A 610 9.59 4.34 20.06
C VAL A 610 8.14 3.96 19.74
N ASN A 611 7.90 2.68 19.49
CA ASN A 611 6.54 2.14 19.34
C ASN A 611 5.87 1.90 20.70
N GLY A 612 4.63 1.40 20.69
CA GLY A 612 3.88 1.07 21.91
C GLY A 612 4.53 0.00 22.81
N SER A 613 5.55 -0.72 22.34
CA SER A 613 6.35 -1.66 23.14
C SER A 613 7.70 -1.05 23.60
N GLY A 614 7.94 0.25 23.40
CA GLY A 614 9.21 0.89 23.73
C GLY A 614 10.37 0.58 22.77
N ARG A 615 10.11 -0.11 21.65
CA ARG A 615 11.15 -0.44 20.66
C ARG A 615 11.39 0.71 19.70
N ASP A 616 12.65 0.94 19.35
CA ASP A 616 13.05 1.99 18.42
C ASP A 616 12.38 1.85 17.04
N MET A 617 11.79 2.95 16.57
CA MET A 617 11.23 3.09 15.23
C MET A 617 11.64 4.41 14.54
N THR A 618 12.69 5.06 15.02
CA THR A 618 13.17 6.38 14.58
C THR A 618 13.40 6.45 13.09
N ALA A 619 14.04 5.44 12.50
CA ALA A 619 14.31 5.40 11.07
C ALA A 619 13.04 5.37 10.19
N GLU A 620 11.94 4.76 10.67
CA GLU A 620 10.67 4.69 9.94
C GLU A 620 9.78 5.92 10.19
N ALA A 621 9.95 6.61 11.32
CA ALA A 621 8.98 7.61 11.79
C ALA A 621 9.51 9.04 11.86
N SER A 622 10.82 9.30 11.88
CA SER A 622 11.36 10.65 12.13
C SER A 622 10.86 11.71 11.14
N ARG A 623 10.74 11.36 9.85
CA ARG A 623 10.33 12.31 8.78
C ARG A 623 8.90 12.14 8.27
N ASN A 624 8.39 10.92 8.20
CA ASN A 624 7.05 10.63 7.67
C ASN A 624 6.46 9.36 8.29
N GLY A 625 5.19 9.06 7.96
CA GLY A 625 4.45 7.91 8.47
C GLY A 625 3.39 8.28 9.50
N TRP A 626 2.24 7.58 9.44
CA TRP A 626 1.07 7.75 10.32
C TRP A 626 0.60 6.43 10.95
N ARG A 627 1.32 5.34 10.66
CA ARG A 627 0.98 3.98 11.05
C ARG A 627 2.23 3.13 11.28
N ASN A 628 2.11 2.11 12.10
CA ASN A 628 3.15 1.11 12.28
C ASN A 628 3.22 0.16 11.08
N SER A 629 4.38 -0.45 10.89
CA SER A 629 4.64 -1.52 9.93
C SER A 629 4.72 -2.87 10.67
N ARG A 630 4.87 -3.97 9.93
CA ARG A 630 5.13 -5.29 10.53
C ARG A 630 6.42 -5.33 11.35
N LYS A 631 7.35 -4.39 11.13
CA LYS A 631 8.61 -4.30 11.89
C LYS A 631 8.44 -3.46 13.16
N THR A 632 7.54 -2.48 13.13
CA THR A 632 7.43 -1.45 14.17
C THR A 632 6.15 -1.55 15.00
N ILE A 633 5.25 -2.50 14.72
CA ILE A 633 4.05 -2.75 15.54
C ILE A 633 4.42 -3.21 16.96
N GLY A 634 3.68 -2.76 17.98
CA GLY A 634 3.90 -3.07 19.40
C GLY A 634 2.91 -2.37 20.33
N TYR A 635 2.60 -3.00 21.47
CA TYR A 635 1.59 -2.57 22.45
C TYR A 635 2.00 -2.80 23.93
N ASP A 636 3.22 -3.25 24.23
CA ASP A 636 3.55 -3.82 25.55
C ASP A 636 3.58 -2.76 26.68
N LEU A 637 4.00 -1.53 26.38
CA LEU A 637 4.04 -0.42 27.35
C LEU A 637 2.78 0.45 27.27
N VAL A 638 2.35 0.77 26.05
CA VAL A 638 1.21 1.66 25.81
C VAL A 638 0.46 1.29 24.52
N GLN A 639 -0.85 1.49 24.59
CA GLN A 639 -1.82 1.30 23.53
C GLN A 639 -2.75 2.52 23.49
N LEU A 640 -3.27 2.88 22.32
CA LEU A 640 -4.35 3.86 22.21
C LEU A 640 -5.67 3.16 21.89
N ASN A 641 -6.54 2.99 22.88
CA ASN A 641 -7.87 2.40 22.67
C ASN A 641 -8.72 3.41 21.91
N HIS A 642 -9.24 3.04 20.74
CA HIS A 642 -10.07 3.91 19.92
C HIS A 642 -11.49 3.37 19.80
N TYR A 643 -12.42 4.02 20.50
CA TYR A 643 -13.85 3.68 20.57
C TYR A 643 -14.64 4.47 19.53
N ALA A 644 -14.23 4.35 18.26
CA ALA A 644 -14.72 5.23 17.18
C ALA A 644 -16.24 5.20 16.98
N LEU A 645 -16.89 4.07 17.28
CA LEU A 645 -18.35 3.91 17.13
C LEU A 645 -19.09 4.13 18.46
N ARG A 646 -18.51 3.62 19.55
CA ARG A 646 -19.22 3.42 20.83
C ARG A 646 -20.47 2.57 20.56
N SER A 647 -21.67 2.98 20.99
CA SER A 647 -22.90 2.25 20.70
C SER A 647 -23.39 2.45 19.25
N ALA A 648 -24.30 1.59 18.79
CA ALA A 648 -24.93 1.74 17.48
C ALA A 648 -25.70 3.07 17.33
N GLU A 649 -26.36 3.54 18.39
CA GLU A 649 -27.01 4.86 18.43
C GLU A 649 -25.99 6.02 18.35
N SER A 650 -24.87 5.93 19.08
CA SER A 650 -23.76 6.90 18.99
C SER A 650 -23.20 7.01 17.57
N PHE A 651 -23.10 5.88 16.85
CA PHE A 651 -22.67 5.86 15.45
C PHE A 651 -23.59 6.70 14.54
N LEU A 652 -24.91 6.70 14.75
CA LEU A 652 -25.83 7.52 13.95
C LEU A 652 -25.59 9.02 14.19
N VAL A 653 -25.43 9.42 15.46
CA VAL A 653 -25.10 10.81 15.82
C VAL A 653 -23.76 11.21 15.20
N LYS A 654 -22.77 10.32 15.21
CA LYS A 654 -21.48 10.54 14.54
C LYS A 654 -21.63 10.71 13.03
N ARG A 655 -22.47 9.91 12.37
CA ARG A 655 -22.76 10.04 10.92
C ARG A 655 -23.34 11.41 10.60
N GLN A 656 -24.33 11.87 11.36
CA GLN A 656 -24.98 13.17 11.13
C GLN A 656 -23.98 14.34 11.32
N ARG A 657 -23.11 14.25 12.32
CA ARG A 657 -22.09 15.26 12.61
C ARG A 657 -20.99 15.37 11.54
N GLY A 658 -20.60 14.26 10.92
CA GLY A 658 -19.43 14.17 10.02
C GLY A 658 -18.07 14.11 10.74
N ARG A 659 -16.97 14.22 9.98
CA ARG A 659 -15.58 14.15 10.50
C ARG A 659 -14.90 15.52 10.51
N ALA A 660 -14.13 15.81 11.56
CA ALA A 660 -13.38 17.07 11.69
C ALA A 660 -12.22 17.27 10.68
N LEU A 661 -11.67 16.17 10.13
CA LEU A 661 -10.56 16.22 9.16
C LEU A 661 -11.02 16.15 7.69
N HIS A 662 -12.15 15.49 7.42
CA HIS A 662 -12.68 15.25 6.08
C HIS A 662 -14.18 15.56 6.05
N VAL A 663 -14.50 16.85 5.93
CA VAL A 663 -15.89 17.33 5.94
C VAL A 663 -16.70 16.86 4.72
N ASP A 664 -16.04 16.56 3.60
CA ASP A 664 -16.70 16.16 2.33
C ASP A 664 -16.97 14.65 2.19
N ARG A 665 -16.70 13.83 3.21
CA ARG A 665 -16.91 12.36 3.14
C ARG A 665 -18.07 11.92 4.02
N THR A 666 -19.12 11.37 3.41
CA THR A 666 -20.23 10.74 4.14
C THR A 666 -19.75 9.51 4.92
N ILE A 667 -20.15 9.43 6.20
CA ILE A 667 -19.92 8.25 7.04
C ILE A 667 -21.05 7.26 6.77
N GLY A 668 -20.74 6.16 6.07
CA GLY A 668 -21.70 5.09 5.77
C GLY A 668 -21.28 3.73 6.31
N LEU A 669 -21.89 2.66 5.80
CA LEU A 669 -21.62 1.27 6.23
C LEU A 669 -20.14 0.87 6.09
N ASN A 670 -19.41 1.40 5.10
CA ASN A 670 -17.97 1.16 4.95
C ASN A 670 -17.13 1.72 6.12
N TYR A 671 -17.61 2.78 6.79
CA TYR A 671 -16.97 3.24 8.02
C TYR A 671 -17.23 2.28 9.18
N TRP A 672 -18.48 1.81 9.32
CA TRP A 672 -18.84 0.78 10.30
C TRP A 672 -17.98 -0.49 10.13
N ILE A 673 -17.85 -1.01 8.91
CA ILE A 673 -17.01 -2.18 8.59
C ILE A 673 -15.57 -1.99 9.08
N ARG A 674 -14.98 -0.82 8.82
CA ARG A 674 -13.59 -0.52 9.18
C ARG A 674 -13.35 -0.29 10.67
N MET A 675 -14.37 0.16 11.42
CA MET A 675 -14.22 0.57 12.82
C MET A 675 -14.84 -0.40 13.84
N ASP A 676 -15.82 -1.21 13.45
CA ASP A 676 -16.54 -2.10 14.35
C ASP A 676 -15.78 -3.40 14.63
N TRP A 677 -14.77 -3.39 15.49
CA TRP A 677 -14.00 -4.61 15.78
C TRP A 677 -14.43 -5.30 17.08
N SER A 678 -15.03 -6.48 16.96
CA SER A 678 -15.52 -7.24 18.12
C SER A 678 -15.04 -8.70 18.17
N GLY A 679 -13.93 -9.04 17.49
CA GLY A 679 -13.41 -10.41 17.43
C GLY A 679 -12.42 -10.78 18.53
N ALA A 680 -11.74 -9.80 19.12
CA ALA A 680 -10.87 -9.96 20.29
C ALA A 680 -11.50 -9.30 21.53
N ARG A 681 -11.00 -9.62 22.73
CA ARG A 681 -11.37 -8.95 23.99
C ARG A 681 -10.13 -8.35 24.65
N ASP A 682 -10.25 -7.11 25.12
CA ASP A 682 -9.24 -6.41 25.90
C ASP A 682 -9.88 -5.57 27.02
N ILE A 683 -9.70 -6.02 28.26
CA ILE A 683 -10.17 -5.35 29.48
C ILE A 683 -9.02 -4.74 30.29
N SER A 684 -7.81 -4.67 29.75
CA SER A 684 -6.62 -4.21 30.49
C SER A 684 -6.75 -2.76 31.00
N ILE A 685 -7.47 -1.91 30.27
CA ILE A 685 -7.74 -0.52 30.65
C ILE A 685 -8.63 -0.41 31.91
N GLN A 686 -9.45 -1.43 32.20
CA GLN A 686 -10.42 -1.41 33.29
C GLN A 686 -9.76 -1.41 34.68
N ARG A 687 -8.46 -1.71 34.77
CA ARG A 687 -7.68 -1.54 35.99
C ARG A 687 -7.71 -0.10 36.51
N ASN A 688 -7.99 0.89 35.66
CA ASN A 688 -8.17 2.30 36.03
C ASN A 688 -9.62 2.66 36.45
N LEU A 689 -10.60 1.75 36.37
CA LEU A 689 -12.00 2.06 36.71
C LEU A 689 -12.17 2.70 38.10
N PRO A 690 -11.50 2.24 39.17
CA PRO A 690 -11.62 2.90 40.48
C PRO A 690 -11.12 4.35 40.47
N ARG A 691 -9.98 4.64 39.82
CA ARG A 691 -9.45 6.01 39.72
C ARG A 691 -10.39 6.90 38.89
N LEU A 692 -10.88 6.37 37.77
CA LEU A 692 -11.84 7.06 36.92
C LEU A 692 -13.12 7.41 37.69
N ARG A 693 -13.73 6.43 38.38
CA ARG A 693 -14.96 6.64 39.14
C ARG A 693 -14.78 7.66 40.27
N ALA A 694 -13.63 7.65 40.95
CA ALA A 694 -13.33 8.63 41.99
C ALA A 694 -13.27 10.06 41.41
N GLU A 695 -12.54 10.25 40.30
CA GLU A 695 -12.41 11.57 39.66
C GLU A 695 -13.71 12.03 39.00
N MET A 696 -14.44 11.14 38.32
CA MET A 696 -15.78 11.46 37.80
C MET A 696 -16.75 11.85 38.91
N SER A 697 -16.75 11.13 40.04
CA SER A 697 -17.60 11.48 41.19
C SER A 697 -17.26 12.87 41.73
N ARG A 698 -15.97 13.25 41.76
CA ARG A 698 -15.53 14.58 42.14
C ARG A 698 -16.02 15.66 41.17
N LEU A 699 -15.90 15.43 39.86
CA LEU A 699 -16.39 16.38 38.84
C LEU A 699 -17.92 16.57 38.92
N MET A 700 -18.65 15.48 39.15
CA MET A 700 -20.12 15.47 39.23
C MET A 700 -20.70 16.12 40.50
N GLN A 701 -19.85 16.53 41.46
CA GLN A 701 -20.26 17.34 42.60
C GLN A 701 -20.53 18.80 42.18
N ASP A 702 -19.94 19.28 41.08
CA ASP A 702 -20.27 20.59 40.54
C ASP A 702 -21.65 20.55 39.86
N PRO A 703 -22.64 21.32 40.34
CA PRO A 703 -24.00 21.25 39.80
C PRO A 703 -24.09 21.69 38.33
N ALA A 704 -23.23 22.60 37.88
CA ALA A 704 -23.25 23.07 36.50
C ALA A 704 -22.66 22.01 35.54
N LEU A 705 -21.57 21.35 35.91
CA LEU A 705 -21.03 20.22 35.15
C LEU A 705 -22.04 19.07 35.05
N ARG A 706 -22.65 18.67 36.17
CA ARG A 706 -23.68 17.64 36.18
C ARG A 706 -24.85 18.01 35.27
N ARG A 707 -25.37 19.24 35.39
CA ARG A 707 -26.47 19.72 34.54
C ARG A 707 -26.12 19.65 33.05
N TRP A 708 -24.93 20.09 32.65
CA TRP A 708 -24.55 20.08 31.23
C TRP A 708 -24.24 18.68 30.71
N HIS A 709 -23.72 17.79 31.54
CA HIS A 709 -23.60 16.36 31.22
C HIS A 709 -24.98 15.74 30.98
N ASP A 710 -25.90 15.91 31.93
CA ASP A 710 -27.26 15.36 31.86
C ASP A 710 -28.03 15.93 30.66
N HIS A 711 -27.86 17.23 30.37
CA HIS A 711 -28.41 17.89 29.19
C HIS A 711 -27.87 17.30 27.89
N GLY A 712 -26.54 17.17 27.76
CA GLY A 712 -25.92 16.60 26.58
C GLY A 712 -26.33 15.16 26.35
N LEU A 713 -26.42 14.35 27.41
CA LEU A 713 -26.90 12.98 27.32
C LEU A 713 -28.35 12.92 26.82
N ALA A 714 -29.23 13.76 27.38
CA ALA A 714 -30.61 13.85 26.94
C ALA A 714 -30.72 14.27 25.46
N TRP A 715 -29.90 15.25 25.04
CA TRP A 715 -29.81 15.68 23.65
C TRP A 715 -29.38 14.54 22.73
N HIS A 716 -28.33 13.78 23.09
CA HIS A 716 -27.83 12.66 22.28
C HIS A 716 -28.87 11.54 22.16
N ARG A 717 -29.60 11.24 23.24
CA ARG A 717 -30.72 10.27 23.21
C ARG A 717 -31.86 10.72 22.32
N ALA A 718 -32.27 11.99 22.42
CA ALA A 718 -33.30 12.56 21.58
C ALA A 718 -32.87 12.55 20.10
N LYS A 719 -31.63 12.95 19.81
CA LYS A 719 -31.07 12.95 18.46
C LYS A 719 -30.98 11.53 17.89
N ALA A 720 -30.55 10.55 18.68
CA ALA A 720 -30.54 9.16 18.25
C ALA A 720 -31.96 8.64 17.93
N ALA A 721 -32.96 8.99 18.73
CA ALA A 721 -34.35 8.64 18.46
C ALA A 721 -34.90 9.31 17.18
N GLU A 722 -34.61 10.59 16.97
CA GLU A 722 -34.93 11.35 15.75
C GLU A 722 -34.30 10.71 14.51
N LEU A 723 -33.00 10.39 14.57
CA LEU A 723 -32.30 9.75 13.46
C LEU A 723 -32.86 8.36 13.19
N ARG A 724 -33.16 7.56 14.21
CA ARG A 724 -33.79 6.24 14.03
C ARG A 724 -35.20 6.31 13.42
N ALA A 725 -35.91 7.43 13.56
CA ALA A 725 -37.20 7.64 12.89
C ALA A 725 -37.05 8.05 11.41
N THR A 726 -35.84 8.45 10.99
CA THR A 726 -35.55 8.83 9.60
C THR A 726 -35.23 7.58 8.77
N PRO A 727 -35.92 7.32 7.64
CA PRO A 727 -35.76 6.06 6.87
C PRO A 727 -34.32 5.71 6.49
N GLU A 728 -33.53 6.68 6.01
CA GLU A 728 -32.11 6.48 5.62
C GLU A 728 -31.20 6.05 6.79
N PHE A 729 -31.49 6.55 7.99
CA PHE A 729 -30.72 6.24 9.19
C PHE A 729 -31.21 4.96 9.85
N ALA A 730 -32.53 4.69 9.83
CA ALA A 730 -33.10 3.40 10.23
C ALA A 730 -32.52 2.26 9.41
N GLU A 731 -32.47 2.42 8.08
CA GLU A 731 -31.88 1.41 7.19
C GLU A 731 -30.39 1.20 7.49
N LEU A 732 -29.59 2.27 7.63
CA LEU A 732 -28.19 2.13 7.98
C LEU A 732 -27.99 1.42 9.32
N TYR A 733 -28.80 1.77 10.32
CA TYR A 733 -28.75 1.15 11.64
C TYR A 733 -29.02 -0.35 11.55
N ASP A 734 -30.07 -0.75 10.83
CA ASP A 734 -30.42 -2.16 10.64
C ASP A 734 -29.37 -2.91 9.81
N GLN A 735 -28.78 -2.27 8.79
CA GLN A 735 -27.66 -2.84 8.03
C GLN A 735 -26.44 -3.05 8.92
N ALA A 736 -26.08 -2.06 9.75
CA ALA A 736 -24.96 -2.12 10.68
C ALA A 736 -25.11 -3.26 11.71
N LEU A 737 -26.30 -3.42 12.28
CA LEU A 737 -26.57 -4.47 13.28
C LEU A 737 -26.66 -5.87 12.69
N ARG A 738 -27.20 -6.01 11.48
CA ARG A 738 -27.26 -7.30 10.75
C ARG A 738 -25.87 -7.77 10.31
N LEU A 739 -24.94 -6.86 10.12
CA LEU A 739 -23.59 -7.19 9.67
C LEU A 739 -22.78 -7.89 10.76
N LYS A 740 -22.63 -9.20 10.62
CA LYS A 740 -21.76 -10.02 11.49
C LYS A 740 -20.58 -10.52 10.67
N LEU A 741 -19.39 -10.00 10.95
CA LEU A 741 -18.15 -10.39 10.27
C LEU A 741 -17.16 -10.92 11.30
N THR A 742 -16.52 -12.05 10.99
CA THR A 742 -15.28 -12.45 11.66
C THR A 742 -14.18 -11.45 11.33
N ASP A 743 -13.08 -11.45 12.09
CA ASP A 743 -11.97 -10.53 11.85
C ASP A 743 -11.43 -10.66 10.42
N THR A 744 -11.30 -11.90 9.91
CA THR A 744 -10.77 -12.14 8.56
C THR A 744 -11.73 -11.65 7.49
N GLU A 745 -13.04 -11.88 7.64
CA GLU A 745 -14.07 -11.37 6.73
C GLU A 745 -14.11 -9.83 6.74
N ARG A 746 -13.94 -9.21 7.91
CA ARG A 746 -13.87 -7.76 8.06
C ARG A 746 -12.66 -7.16 7.38
N VAL A 747 -11.49 -7.78 7.51
CA VAL A 747 -10.29 -7.40 6.74
C VAL A 747 -10.56 -7.52 5.24
N ALA A 748 -11.13 -8.64 4.81
CA ALA A 748 -11.41 -8.91 3.41
C ALA A 748 -12.36 -7.88 2.80
N GLN A 749 -13.46 -7.56 3.49
CA GLN A 749 -14.43 -6.57 3.04
C GLN A 749 -13.85 -5.15 3.06
N SER A 750 -13.07 -4.81 4.09
CA SER A 750 -12.35 -3.52 4.13
C SER A 750 -11.38 -3.37 2.95
N LEU A 751 -10.70 -4.45 2.55
CA LEU A 751 -9.79 -4.46 1.42
C LEU A 751 -10.49 -4.35 0.06
N ALA A 752 -11.66 -4.95 -0.10
CA ALA A 752 -12.46 -4.84 -1.31
C ALA A 752 -12.89 -3.39 -1.54
N HIS A 753 -13.41 -2.72 -0.51
CA HIS A 753 -13.84 -1.32 -0.62
C HIS A 753 -12.69 -0.31 -0.74
N ASP A 754 -11.50 -0.60 -0.19
CA ASP A 754 -10.30 0.24 -0.41
C ASP A 754 -9.78 0.18 -1.87
N MET A 755 -10.29 -0.74 -2.71
CA MET A 755 -10.01 -0.76 -4.15
C MET A 755 -10.96 0.13 -4.97
N GLU A 756 -12.09 0.55 -4.39
CA GLU A 756 -13.10 1.41 -5.02
C GLU A 756 -12.86 2.92 -4.81
N SER A 757 -11.96 3.30 -3.88
CA SER A 757 -11.61 4.69 -3.54
C SER A 757 -10.20 5.08 -3.92
#